data_AF-A0A0K6FR93-F1
#
_entry.id   AF-A0A0K6FR93-F1
#
_cell.length_a   1.000
_cell.length_b   1.000
_cell.length_c   1.000
_cell.angle_alpha   90.00
_cell.angle_beta   90.00
_cell.angle_gamma   90.00
#
_symmetry.space_group_name_H-M   'P 1'
#
loop_
_entity.id
_entity.type
_entity.pdbx_description
1 polymer ?
#
loop_
_entity_poly.entity_id
_entity_poly.type
_entity_poly.pdbx_seq_one_letter_code
_entity_poly.pdbx_strand_id
1 'polypeptide(L)'
;MAGADLENPQRTDERTPLLQSEPTANPHEQAALIEPEPEPRTKSWYAWRIFWLVLGVFVLGVFVKGWIDADDVEFDLKGALKRALGGGLSGAAAMVLQVLTLMPLRTIMNYQYRHGTSFTTATGPVSRFGDTAANVGILALLQSNSYLNKLPTPIKTVFASACAAAFRMILTPIDTLKTTLQAQGARGTALLRQRIKTNGIGSLWWGAFATAAATFVGHYPWFATYNYLSDVLTEPPKHPLFWWLLRLAFIGFCASIVSDSISNSLRVVKTYRQVNDTQVSYSEAARLVVLQDGISGLFGRGLKTRILANGLQGLLFSILWKLFLDLWDKKTGSAPTRPSPWTYVLPILYADIRHSLISNTTRLTMTKNPIAAFQAGVENQLGFISSDFINWQGYVLAFSWGVWAFETYLIYRQFPNYSRPHPPTALKSHFTDEVFRKSQRYGKDKARFSLLSKLYSQLLETGMITLGAFPWAWKISGSLLAKFGYGPEYEITHSIAFGTILFYLSTLPNLPVSIYSTFVLEEKHGFNKMTPQLFVADTLKGWAVGFAIGAPFMAAFLKIVDWAGQSFVPWLMTFMITFQLAMVVLYPTVIQPLFNKLSPLETGPLRTRIEGLASRLNFPLTDLYVIDGSKRSAHSNAYFYGLPWSKHIVLFDTLIKKSEPAELEAVLAHELGHWKYSHPMKLMLVSQIHLLALFSVFPPFMRSWPLLASFGFPIGPESKPPVLVAFLLYQMVITPIESIVGFLINALSRRFEYQADQFACELDAQGLGGEKEEGKTEEESTMRARLGRALVGLHAENLSTVWVDWMYSAYHHSHPTLTERLRAMEVFANQNGRPKTL
;
A
#
# COMPACT_ATOMS: atom_id res chain seq x y z
N MET A 1 -11.44 -5.20 -62.59
CA MET A 1 -11.56 -3.77 -62.91
C MET A 1 -11.01 -2.99 -61.74
N ALA A 2 -10.10 -2.06 -62.03
CA ALA A 2 -9.41 -1.21 -61.09
C ALA A 2 -10.36 -0.21 -60.39
N GLY A 3 -10.01 0.18 -59.18
CA GLY A 3 -10.65 1.24 -58.41
C GLY A 3 -9.86 1.49 -57.14
N ALA A 4 -8.88 2.39 -57.24
CA ALA A 4 -8.07 2.89 -56.13
C ALA A 4 -8.90 3.77 -55.20
N ASP A 5 -8.59 3.77 -53.90
CA ASP A 5 -8.73 4.96 -53.06
C ASP A 5 -7.79 4.91 -51.84
N LEU A 6 -6.74 5.73 -51.96
CA LEU A 6 -6.18 6.63 -50.94
C LEU A 6 -5.68 6.05 -49.61
N GLU A 7 -4.36 5.80 -49.57
CA GLU A 7 -3.56 5.79 -48.34
C GLU A 7 -3.67 7.15 -47.62
N ASN A 8 -4.20 7.13 -46.40
CA ASN A 8 -4.14 8.21 -45.42
C ASN A 8 -3.03 7.85 -44.41
N PRO A 9 -2.11 8.75 -44.03
CA PRO A 9 -0.86 8.41 -43.39
C PRO A 9 -1.12 7.92 -41.96
N GLN A 10 -0.45 6.83 -41.59
CA GLN A 10 -0.49 6.23 -40.27
C GLN A 10 -0.35 7.31 -39.18
N ARG A 11 -1.43 7.54 -38.43
CA ARG A 11 -1.34 8.12 -37.09
C ARG A 11 -0.48 7.16 -36.27
N THR A 12 0.75 7.56 -35.99
CA THR A 12 1.62 6.90 -35.03
C THR A 12 0.97 6.94 -33.65
N ASP A 13 0.26 5.87 -33.29
CA ASP A 13 -0.22 5.62 -31.94
C ASP A 13 0.99 5.29 -31.04
N GLU A 14 1.04 5.82 -29.82
CA GLU A 14 2.13 5.63 -28.85
C GLU A 14 2.18 4.18 -28.29
N ARG A 15 1.44 3.26 -28.89
CA ARG A 15 1.15 1.90 -28.41
C ARG A 15 1.75 0.78 -29.27
N THR A 16 2.39 1.06 -30.40
CA THR A 16 2.92 0.02 -31.28
C THR A 16 4.20 -0.61 -30.70
N PRO A 17 4.25 -1.92 -30.39
CA PRO A 17 5.45 -2.59 -29.89
C PRO A 17 6.52 -2.70 -31.00
N LEU A 18 7.80 -2.55 -30.62
CA LEU A 18 8.95 -2.54 -31.54
C LEU A 18 9.34 -3.91 -32.13
N LEU A 19 8.64 -4.99 -31.80
CA LEU A 19 8.99 -6.33 -32.24
C LEU A 19 7.75 -7.04 -32.80
N GLN A 20 7.56 -6.92 -34.11
CA GLN A 20 6.82 -7.91 -34.90
C GLN A 20 7.75 -8.42 -36.00
N SER A 21 8.37 -9.57 -35.73
CA SER A 21 8.74 -10.54 -36.76
C SER A 21 8.59 -11.92 -36.14
N GLU A 22 7.72 -12.74 -36.72
CA GLU A 22 7.45 -14.13 -36.34
C GLU A 22 8.74 -14.97 -36.27
N PRO A 23 8.79 -16.01 -35.41
CA PRO A 23 9.95 -16.89 -35.33
C PRO A 23 9.95 -17.86 -36.51
N THR A 24 10.66 -17.52 -37.58
CA THR A 24 11.13 -18.52 -38.54
C THR A 24 12.51 -18.99 -38.10
N ALA A 25 12.64 -20.29 -37.84
CA ALA A 25 13.88 -20.92 -37.42
C ALA A 25 15.00 -20.63 -38.45
N ASN A 26 16.02 -19.89 -38.03
CA ASN A 26 17.18 -19.56 -38.86
C ASN A 26 18.43 -20.26 -38.27
N PRO A 27 19.24 -21.01 -39.06
CA PRO A 27 20.38 -21.80 -38.56
C PRO A 27 21.53 -21.01 -37.92
N HIS A 28 21.38 -19.70 -37.70
CA HIS A 28 22.39 -18.83 -37.11
C HIS A 28 22.48 -18.89 -35.57
N GLU A 29 21.61 -19.63 -34.88
CA GLU A 29 21.69 -19.81 -33.41
C GLU A 29 22.94 -20.57 -32.93
N GLN A 30 23.72 -21.19 -33.82
CA GLN A 30 25.01 -21.80 -33.48
C GLN A 30 26.24 -20.90 -33.71
N ALA A 31 26.06 -19.69 -34.25
CA ALA A 31 27.16 -18.73 -34.46
C ALA A 31 27.37 -17.73 -33.30
N ALA A 32 26.50 -17.75 -32.27
CA ALA A 32 26.53 -16.79 -31.16
C ALA A 32 27.62 -17.02 -30.09
N LEU A 33 28.61 -17.88 -30.37
CA LEU A 33 29.76 -18.15 -29.49
C LEU A 33 31.08 -17.50 -29.96
N ILE A 34 31.03 -16.55 -30.88
CA ILE A 34 32.20 -15.76 -31.26
C ILE A 34 32.06 -14.36 -30.66
N GLU A 35 32.89 -14.06 -29.65
CA GLU A 35 33.02 -12.70 -29.10
C GLU A 35 33.45 -11.75 -30.22
N PRO A 36 32.83 -10.56 -30.38
CA PRO A 36 33.31 -9.59 -31.35
C PRO A 36 34.65 -9.03 -30.87
N GLU A 37 35.62 -8.93 -31.78
CA GLU A 37 36.87 -8.22 -31.51
C GLU A 37 36.59 -6.77 -31.04
N PRO A 38 37.40 -6.22 -30.12
CA PRO A 38 37.20 -4.85 -29.65
C PRO A 38 37.32 -3.87 -30.82
N GLU A 39 36.25 -3.12 -31.09
CA GLU A 39 36.25 -2.12 -32.17
C GLU A 39 37.46 -1.17 -32.07
N PRO A 40 38.12 -0.86 -33.19
CA PRO A 40 39.23 0.09 -33.20
C PRO A 40 38.74 1.48 -32.76
N ARG A 41 39.42 2.04 -31.75
CA ARG A 41 39.06 3.34 -31.15
C ARG A 41 39.05 4.45 -32.21
N THR A 42 37.86 4.97 -32.53
CA THR A 42 37.68 6.01 -33.54
C THR A 42 38.27 7.37 -33.11
N LYS A 43 38.58 8.26 -34.06
CA LYS A 43 39.06 9.64 -33.76
C LYS A 43 38.10 10.42 -32.86
N SER A 44 36.79 10.13 -32.94
CA SER A 44 35.75 10.68 -32.06
C SER A 44 35.92 10.24 -30.60
N TRP A 45 36.39 9.01 -30.35
CA TRP A 45 36.69 8.51 -29.00
C TRP A 45 37.80 9.31 -28.31
N TYR A 46 38.87 9.64 -29.05
CA TYR A 46 39.96 10.48 -28.55
C TYR A 46 39.53 11.95 -28.41
N ALA A 47 38.86 12.50 -29.42
CA ALA A 47 38.38 13.90 -29.38
C ALA A 47 37.43 14.15 -28.20
N TRP A 48 36.54 13.22 -27.90
CA TRP A 48 35.61 13.34 -26.78
C TRP A 48 36.32 13.27 -25.42
N ARG A 49 37.28 12.35 -25.26
CA ARG A 49 38.08 12.27 -24.03
C ARG A 49 38.97 13.49 -23.84
N ILE A 50 39.55 14.02 -24.92
CA ILE A 50 40.33 15.25 -24.90
C ILE A 50 39.43 16.42 -24.51
N PHE A 51 38.22 16.53 -25.06
CA PHE A 51 37.26 17.57 -24.65
C PHE A 51 36.94 17.53 -23.16
N TRP A 52 36.63 16.34 -22.61
CA TRP A 52 36.33 16.21 -21.18
C TRP A 52 37.55 16.38 -20.28
N LEU A 53 38.74 16.01 -20.75
CA LEU A 53 39.99 16.23 -20.04
C LEU A 53 40.34 17.73 -20.02
N VAL A 54 40.18 18.43 -21.15
CA VAL A 54 40.34 19.89 -21.24
C VAL A 54 39.30 20.60 -20.37
N LEU A 55 38.03 20.18 -20.39
CA LEU A 55 37.00 20.74 -19.52
C LEU A 55 37.30 20.48 -18.05
N GLY A 56 37.76 19.28 -17.70
CA GLY A 56 38.18 18.93 -16.34
C GLY A 56 39.37 19.77 -15.86
N VAL A 57 40.38 19.96 -16.72
CA VAL A 57 41.55 20.81 -16.44
C VAL A 57 41.14 22.28 -16.35
N PHE A 58 40.21 22.75 -17.17
CA PHE A 58 39.67 24.12 -17.10
C PHE A 58 38.89 24.35 -15.81
N VAL A 59 38.00 23.43 -15.43
CA VAL A 59 37.24 23.49 -14.18
C VAL A 59 38.18 23.45 -12.97
N LEU A 60 39.18 22.57 -12.98
CA LEU A 60 40.20 22.49 -11.94
C LEU A 60 41.05 23.77 -11.91
N GLY A 61 41.41 24.32 -13.07
CA GLY A 61 42.17 25.56 -13.19
C GLY A 61 41.42 26.78 -12.69
N VAL A 62 40.12 26.92 -13.00
CA VAL A 62 39.25 27.99 -12.47
C VAL A 62 39.06 27.83 -10.96
N PHE A 63 38.90 26.59 -10.48
CA PHE A 63 38.80 26.30 -9.05
C PHE A 63 40.09 26.70 -8.33
N VAL A 64 41.25 26.16 -8.76
CA VAL A 64 42.56 26.44 -8.17
C VAL A 64 42.92 27.92 -8.26
N LYS A 65 42.68 28.57 -9.41
CA LYS A 65 42.89 30.01 -9.57
C LYS A 65 41.99 30.83 -8.62
N GLY A 66 40.74 30.45 -8.45
CA GLY A 66 39.84 31.10 -7.50
C GLY A 66 40.26 30.95 -6.03
N TRP A 67 41.07 29.94 -5.70
CA TRP A 67 41.72 29.81 -4.38
C TRP A 67 43.01 30.62 -4.28
N ILE A 68 43.81 30.67 -5.34
CA ILE A 68 45.04 31.48 -5.39
C ILE A 68 44.73 32.98 -5.34
N ASP A 69 43.70 33.43 -6.06
CA ASP A 69 43.34 34.86 -6.16
C ASP A 69 42.58 35.38 -4.91
N ALA A 70 42.13 34.50 -4.02
CA ALA A 70 41.29 34.87 -2.87
C ALA A 70 42.06 35.20 -1.57
N ASP A 71 43.35 34.84 -1.47
CA ASP A 71 44.28 35.06 -0.34
C ASP A 71 43.74 34.76 1.09
N ASP A 72 42.58 34.08 1.19
CA ASP A 72 41.89 33.68 2.41
C ASP A 72 42.30 32.25 2.79
N VAL A 73 43.04 32.10 3.90
CA VAL A 73 43.56 30.80 4.39
C VAL A 73 42.58 30.11 5.37
N GLU A 74 41.50 30.78 5.79
CA GLU A 74 40.52 30.19 6.72
C GLU A 74 39.49 29.32 6.00
N PHE A 75 39.79 28.02 5.97
CA PHE A 75 38.98 26.99 5.32
C PHE A 75 37.92 26.42 6.28
N ASP A 76 36.64 26.80 6.13
CA ASP A 76 35.54 26.19 6.91
C ASP A 76 35.09 24.83 6.34
N LEU A 77 36.02 23.88 6.30
CA LEU A 77 35.73 22.50 5.89
C LEU A 77 34.65 21.87 6.77
N LYS A 78 34.70 22.18 8.07
CA LYS A 78 33.84 21.57 9.09
C LYS A 78 32.39 22.02 8.89
N GLY A 79 32.14 23.30 8.64
CA GLY A 79 30.83 23.84 8.30
C GLY A 79 30.32 23.35 6.95
N ALA A 80 31.18 23.32 5.92
CA ALA A 80 30.83 22.78 4.61
C ALA A 80 30.46 21.29 4.67
N LEU A 81 31.22 20.46 5.37
CA LEU A 81 30.96 19.02 5.54
C LEU A 81 29.69 18.77 6.37
N LYS A 82 29.46 19.57 7.42
CA LYS A 82 28.23 19.49 8.24
C LYS A 82 26.97 19.84 7.44
N ARG A 83 27.05 20.87 6.58
CA ARG A 83 25.96 21.23 5.65
C ARG A 83 25.76 20.19 4.55
N ALA A 84 26.85 19.63 4.01
CA ALA A 84 26.79 18.54 3.04
C ALA A 84 26.08 17.30 3.62
N LEU A 85 26.42 16.92 4.85
CA LEU A 85 25.79 15.81 5.58
C LEU A 85 24.30 16.10 5.87
N GLY A 86 23.97 17.32 6.33
CA GLY A 86 22.59 17.72 6.57
C GLY A 86 21.73 17.74 5.31
N GLY A 87 22.26 18.32 4.23
CA GLY A 87 21.65 18.31 2.90
C GLY A 87 21.44 16.90 2.36
N GLY A 88 22.47 16.04 2.48
CA GLY A 88 22.44 14.65 2.05
C GLY A 88 21.43 13.82 2.80
N LEU A 89 21.47 13.81 4.14
CA LEU A 89 20.55 13.01 4.97
C LEU A 89 19.09 13.46 4.80
N SER A 90 18.86 14.78 4.72
CA SER A 90 17.53 15.33 4.47
C SER A 90 17.01 14.97 3.07
N GLY A 91 17.89 14.98 2.05
CA GLY A 91 17.55 14.54 0.71
C GLY A 91 17.26 13.03 0.63
N ALA A 92 18.00 12.22 1.38
CA ALA A 92 17.76 10.77 1.48
C ALA A 92 16.42 10.45 2.16
N ALA A 93 16.11 11.12 3.27
CA ALA A 93 14.82 10.97 3.96
C ALA A 93 13.65 11.42 3.09
N ALA A 94 13.78 12.57 2.41
CA ALA A 94 12.82 13.03 1.42
C ALA A 94 12.62 12.01 0.30
N MET A 95 13.70 11.41 -0.20
CA MET A 95 13.65 10.38 -1.24
C MET A 95 12.99 9.09 -0.78
N VAL A 96 13.23 8.62 0.45
CA VAL A 96 12.55 7.42 0.99
C VAL A 96 11.05 7.67 1.06
N LEU A 97 10.64 8.80 1.63
CA LEU A 97 9.22 9.15 1.77
C LEU A 97 8.56 9.39 0.41
N GLN A 98 9.24 10.08 -0.51
CA GLN A 98 8.80 10.27 -1.88
C GLN A 98 8.71 8.94 -2.66
N VAL A 99 9.68 8.03 -2.47
CA VAL A 99 9.67 6.70 -3.10
C VAL A 99 8.48 5.90 -2.58
N LEU A 100 8.22 5.89 -1.28
CA LEU A 100 7.09 5.14 -0.72
C LEU A 100 5.74 5.69 -1.20
N THR A 101 5.60 7.01 -1.30
CA THR A 101 4.35 7.69 -1.67
C THR A 101 4.08 7.70 -3.18
N LEU A 102 5.11 7.78 -4.01
CA LEU A 102 5.00 7.85 -5.47
C LEU A 102 5.53 6.59 -6.16
N MET A 103 5.83 5.53 -5.39
CA MET A 103 6.26 4.22 -5.89
C MET A 103 5.34 3.71 -6.99
N PRO A 104 4.00 3.76 -6.86
CA PRO A 104 3.11 3.24 -7.89
C PRO A 104 3.24 3.96 -9.23
N LEU A 105 3.40 5.29 -9.24
CA LEU A 105 3.62 6.09 -10.46
C LEU A 105 4.97 5.78 -11.11
N ARG A 106 6.01 5.60 -10.28
CA ARG A 106 7.34 5.20 -10.75
C ARG A 106 7.35 3.75 -11.24
N THR A 107 6.57 2.87 -10.62
CA THR A 107 6.34 1.49 -11.02
C THR A 107 5.58 1.43 -12.33
N ILE A 108 4.54 2.23 -12.55
CA ILE A 108 3.81 2.32 -13.84
C ILE A 108 4.74 2.80 -14.95
N MET A 109 5.53 3.84 -14.70
CA MET A 109 6.51 4.34 -15.66
C MET A 109 7.60 3.28 -15.97
N ASN A 110 8.10 2.58 -14.95
CA ASN A 110 9.05 1.47 -15.10
C ASN A 110 8.43 0.20 -15.70
N TYR A 111 7.13 0.00 -15.53
CA TYR A 111 6.34 -1.11 -16.05
C TYR A 111 6.12 -0.89 -17.55
N GLN A 112 5.77 0.34 -17.95
CA GLN A 112 5.73 0.79 -19.35
C GLN A 112 7.10 0.74 -20.03
N TYR A 113 8.20 0.91 -19.28
CA TYR A 113 9.55 0.68 -19.83
C TYR A 113 9.90 -0.79 -20.07
N ARG A 114 9.09 -1.76 -19.59
CA ARG A 114 9.60 -3.10 -19.31
C ARG A 114 8.76 -4.30 -19.77
N HIS A 115 7.53 -4.46 -19.30
CA HIS A 115 6.85 -5.77 -19.09
C HIS A 115 7.75 -7.04 -19.16
N GLY A 116 8.52 -7.23 -18.08
CA GLY A 116 9.38 -8.41 -17.85
C GLY A 116 10.29 -8.27 -16.61
N THR A 117 9.70 -8.00 -15.43
CA THR A 117 10.19 -7.89 -14.02
C THR A 117 11.63 -7.49 -13.63
N SER A 118 11.77 -6.51 -12.70
CA SER A 118 12.79 -6.49 -11.61
C SER A 118 12.57 -5.33 -10.61
N PHE A 119 12.87 -5.65 -9.35
CA PHE A 119 12.92 -4.84 -8.13
C PHE A 119 14.14 -3.88 -8.10
N THR A 120 13.95 -2.59 -7.80
CA THR A 120 15.03 -1.57 -7.77
C THR A 120 14.86 -0.57 -6.62
N THR A 121 14.91 -1.01 -5.36
CA THR A 121 14.67 -0.10 -4.21
C THR A 121 15.83 0.05 -3.24
N ALA A 122 17.04 -0.43 -3.55
CA ALA A 122 18.18 -0.31 -2.63
C ALA A 122 19.25 0.76 -2.98
N THR A 123 19.41 1.20 -4.23
CA THR A 123 20.49 2.16 -4.60
C THR A 123 20.02 3.60 -4.87
N GLY A 124 18.71 3.80 -5.09
CA GLY A 124 18.12 5.12 -5.34
C GLY A 124 18.36 6.14 -4.23
N PRO A 125 18.07 5.80 -2.95
CA PRO A 125 18.33 6.69 -1.82
C PRO A 125 19.81 7.07 -1.66
N VAL A 126 20.73 6.13 -1.90
CA VAL A 126 22.19 6.34 -1.77
C VAL A 126 22.73 7.24 -2.88
N SER A 127 22.31 7.03 -4.12
CA SER A 127 22.70 7.90 -5.24
C SER A 127 22.18 9.34 -5.06
N ARG A 128 20.93 9.49 -4.60
CA ARG A 128 20.33 10.81 -4.37
C ARG A 128 20.85 11.51 -3.13
N PHE A 129 21.24 10.77 -2.10
CA PHE A 129 22.01 11.27 -0.97
C PHE A 129 23.30 11.94 -1.48
N GLY A 130 24.08 11.22 -2.29
CA GLY A 130 25.32 11.73 -2.87
C GLY A 130 25.15 12.96 -3.74
N ASP A 131 24.16 12.93 -4.65
CA ASP A 131 23.81 14.06 -5.51
C ASP A 131 23.47 15.34 -4.69
N THR A 132 22.62 15.18 -3.68
CA THR A 132 22.13 16.28 -2.85
C THR A 132 23.23 16.80 -1.91
N ALA A 133 24.02 15.89 -1.33
CA ALA A 133 25.17 16.21 -0.49
C ALA A 133 26.25 16.95 -1.29
N ALA A 134 26.56 16.49 -2.51
CA ALA A 134 27.50 17.15 -3.41
C ALA A 134 27.00 18.55 -3.78
N ASN A 135 25.71 18.71 -4.09
CA ASN A 135 25.14 20.02 -4.40
C ASN A 135 25.21 20.99 -3.21
N VAL A 136 24.74 20.59 -2.03
CA VAL A 136 24.75 21.47 -0.84
C VAL A 136 26.18 21.73 -0.34
N GLY A 137 27.02 20.70 -0.31
CA GLY A 137 28.39 20.78 0.17
C GLY A 137 29.27 21.67 -0.71
N ILE A 138 29.25 21.47 -2.04
CA ILE A 138 30.06 22.27 -2.96
C ILE A 138 29.56 23.71 -3.02
N LEU A 139 28.25 23.95 -2.98
CA LEU A 139 27.74 25.33 -2.92
C LEU A 139 28.16 26.03 -1.63
N ALA A 140 28.11 25.36 -0.48
CA ALA A 140 28.60 25.90 0.79
C ALA A 140 30.11 26.17 0.75
N LEU A 141 30.89 25.27 0.13
CA LEU A 141 32.33 25.42 -0.06
C LEU A 141 32.66 26.62 -0.95
N LEU A 142 31.98 26.78 -2.09
CA LEU A 142 32.17 27.90 -3.00
C LEU A 142 31.74 29.23 -2.38
N GLN A 143 30.74 29.22 -1.48
CA GLN A 143 30.29 30.39 -0.74
C GLN A 143 31.25 30.83 0.37
N SER A 144 32.10 29.91 0.87
CA SER A 144 33.11 30.23 1.89
C SER A 144 34.32 31.01 1.37
N ASN A 145 34.45 31.12 0.05
CA ASN A 145 35.56 31.82 -0.61
C ASN A 145 35.10 33.15 -1.24
N SER A 146 35.84 34.22 -0.99
CA SER A 146 35.50 35.62 -1.35
C SER A 146 35.41 35.88 -2.87
N TYR A 147 36.17 35.13 -3.68
CA TYR A 147 36.14 35.19 -5.14
C TYR A 147 35.04 34.28 -5.73
N LEU A 148 35.00 33.01 -5.32
CA LEU A 148 34.08 32.01 -5.86
C LEU A 148 32.61 32.27 -5.46
N ASN A 149 32.37 32.98 -4.36
CA ASN A 149 31.03 33.42 -3.98
C ASN A 149 30.43 34.46 -4.95
N LYS A 150 31.24 35.17 -5.75
CA LYS A 150 30.74 36.15 -6.72
C LYS A 150 30.29 35.51 -8.05
N LEU A 151 30.55 34.22 -8.25
CA LEU A 151 30.14 33.53 -9.48
C LEU A 151 28.60 33.39 -9.58
N PRO A 152 28.02 33.50 -10.79
CA PRO A 152 26.63 33.19 -11.04
C PRO A 152 26.24 31.78 -10.58
N THR A 153 25.04 31.63 -10.02
CA THR A 153 24.50 30.38 -9.48
C THR A 153 24.54 29.19 -10.46
N PRO A 154 24.25 29.36 -11.77
CA PRO A 154 24.42 28.27 -12.73
C PRO A 154 25.86 27.76 -12.82
N ILE A 155 26.87 28.66 -12.78
CA ILE A 155 28.29 28.30 -12.85
C ILE A 155 28.71 27.54 -11.59
N LYS A 156 28.28 28.00 -10.40
CA LYS A 156 28.51 27.26 -9.14
C LYS A 156 27.89 25.85 -9.17
N THR A 157 26.74 25.72 -9.82
CA THR A 157 26.03 24.43 -9.96
C THR A 157 26.76 23.45 -10.91
N VAL A 158 27.62 23.94 -11.82
CA VAL A 158 28.50 23.09 -12.65
C VAL A 158 29.47 22.31 -11.77
N PHE A 159 30.13 22.96 -10.80
CA PHE A 159 31.06 22.32 -9.88
C PHE A 159 30.38 21.27 -9.00
N ALA A 160 29.20 21.60 -8.46
CA ALA A 160 28.36 20.67 -7.70
C ALA A 160 27.97 19.43 -8.53
N SER A 161 27.56 19.64 -9.78
CA SER A 161 27.11 18.55 -10.66
C SER A 161 28.27 17.70 -11.18
N ALA A 162 29.46 18.28 -11.34
CA ALA A 162 30.69 17.53 -11.64
C ALA A 162 31.09 16.62 -10.47
N CYS A 163 30.97 17.11 -9.23
CA CYS A 163 31.22 16.31 -8.03
C CYS A 163 30.19 15.17 -7.86
N ALA A 164 28.90 15.43 -8.13
CA ALA A 164 27.87 14.41 -8.16
C ALA A 164 28.15 13.34 -9.24
N ALA A 165 28.57 13.76 -10.44
CA ALA A 165 28.98 12.84 -11.50
C ALA A 165 30.21 11.99 -11.12
N ALA A 166 31.19 12.57 -10.43
CA ALA A 166 32.35 11.85 -9.89
C ALA A 166 31.96 10.84 -8.80
N PHE A 167 31.05 11.21 -7.90
CA PHE A 167 30.50 10.30 -6.89
C PHE A 167 29.79 9.10 -7.52
N ARG A 168 29.07 9.30 -8.63
CA ARG A 168 28.45 8.22 -9.41
C ARG A 168 29.45 7.25 -10.03
N MET A 169 30.67 7.70 -10.36
CA MET A 169 31.74 6.80 -10.82
C MET A 169 32.22 5.87 -9.71
N ILE A 170 32.23 6.35 -8.45
CA ILE A 170 32.60 5.54 -7.28
C ILE A 170 31.55 4.44 -7.03
N LEU A 171 30.27 4.74 -7.26
CA LEU A 171 29.17 3.78 -7.09
C LEU A 171 29.01 2.81 -8.27
N THR A 172 29.74 3.00 -9.38
CA THR A 172 29.56 2.18 -10.59
C THR A 172 29.73 0.67 -10.36
N PRO A 173 30.68 0.17 -9.54
CA PRO A 173 30.78 -1.27 -9.28
C PRO A 173 29.52 -1.87 -8.65
N ILE A 174 28.87 -1.12 -7.76
CA ILE A 174 27.62 -1.53 -7.10
C ILE A 174 26.50 -1.57 -8.14
N ASP A 175 26.44 -0.57 -9.02
CA ASP A 175 25.47 -0.53 -10.11
C ASP A 175 25.72 -1.61 -11.18
N THR A 176 26.99 -1.95 -11.49
CA THR A 176 27.37 -3.04 -12.40
C THR A 176 27.00 -4.40 -11.83
N LEU A 177 27.26 -4.62 -10.54
CA LEU A 177 26.85 -5.83 -9.82
C LEU A 177 25.33 -5.99 -9.87
N LYS A 178 24.61 -4.93 -9.50
CA LYS A 178 23.15 -4.86 -9.55
C LYS A 178 22.62 -5.17 -10.95
N THR A 179 23.06 -4.42 -11.97
CA THR A 179 22.51 -4.55 -13.34
C THR A 179 22.78 -5.93 -13.94
N THR A 180 23.93 -6.52 -13.64
CA THR A 180 24.26 -7.88 -14.13
C THR A 180 23.41 -8.96 -13.44
N LEU A 181 23.17 -8.83 -12.13
CA LEU A 181 22.25 -9.72 -11.40
C LEU A 181 20.78 -9.52 -11.84
N GLN A 182 20.42 -8.30 -12.24
CA GLN A 182 19.08 -7.97 -12.75
C GLN A 182 18.81 -8.51 -14.15
N ALA A 183 19.83 -8.54 -15.00
CA ALA A 183 19.70 -9.06 -16.36
C ALA A 183 19.76 -10.60 -16.42
N GLN A 184 20.53 -11.23 -15.52
CA GLN A 184 20.87 -12.66 -15.63
C GLN A 184 20.38 -13.51 -14.43
N GLY A 185 19.67 -12.92 -13.48
CA GLY A 185 19.15 -13.61 -12.29
C GLY A 185 20.24 -14.28 -11.46
N ALA A 186 19.97 -15.50 -10.97
CA ALA A 186 20.90 -16.26 -10.12
C ALA A 186 22.25 -16.60 -10.80
N ARG A 187 22.31 -16.61 -12.14
CA ARG A 187 23.54 -16.88 -12.91
C ARG A 187 24.48 -15.66 -12.98
N GLY A 188 24.01 -14.45 -12.63
CA GLY A 188 24.79 -13.22 -12.75
C GLY A 188 26.02 -13.15 -11.84
N THR A 189 26.01 -13.81 -10.67
CA THR A 189 27.17 -13.86 -9.76
C THR A 189 28.33 -14.66 -10.35
N ALA A 190 28.03 -15.79 -10.99
CA ALA A 190 29.02 -16.62 -11.67
C ALA A 190 29.64 -15.88 -12.86
N LEU A 191 28.82 -15.16 -13.63
CA LEU A 191 29.24 -14.37 -14.79
C LEU A 191 30.11 -13.16 -14.39
N LEU A 192 29.78 -12.48 -13.29
CA LEU A 192 30.63 -11.43 -12.72
C LEU A 192 31.96 -11.98 -12.22
N ARG A 193 31.95 -13.14 -11.55
CA ARG A 193 33.16 -13.81 -11.08
C ARG A 193 34.07 -14.19 -12.24
N GLN A 194 33.50 -14.72 -13.32
CA GLN A 194 34.21 -15.04 -14.55
C GLN A 194 34.76 -13.78 -15.21
N ARG A 195 33.96 -12.71 -15.33
CA ARG A 195 34.38 -11.41 -15.88
C ARG A 195 35.56 -10.80 -15.12
N ILE A 196 35.52 -10.83 -13.79
CA ILE A 196 36.63 -10.34 -12.94
C ILE A 196 37.88 -11.21 -13.12
N LYS A 197 37.72 -12.54 -13.29
CA LYS A 197 38.83 -13.47 -13.51
C LYS A 197 39.49 -13.26 -14.88
N THR A 198 38.71 -12.96 -15.93
CA THR A 198 39.22 -12.79 -17.30
C THR A 198 39.76 -11.37 -17.55
N ASN A 199 39.08 -10.33 -17.09
CA ASN A 199 39.36 -8.93 -17.44
C ASN A 199 39.84 -8.07 -16.26
N GLY A 200 40.03 -8.68 -15.08
CA GLY A 200 40.42 -7.99 -13.85
C GLY A 200 39.26 -7.21 -13.20
N ILE A 201 39.52 -6.67 -12.00
CA ILE A 201 38.50 -5.98 -11.19
C ILE A 201 38.06 -4.63 -11.79
N GLY A 202 38.88 -4.01 -12.64
CA GLY A 202 38.55 -2.78 -13.36
C GLY A 202 37.36 -2.93 -14.32
N SER A 203 36.99 -4.16 -14.68
CA SER A 203 35.80 -4.46 -15.48
C SER A 203 34.48 -4.04 -14.81
N LEU A 204 34.47 -3.84 -13.48
CA LEU A 204 33.31 -3.35 -12.75
C LEU A 204 33.00 -1.86 -13.00
N TRP A 205 33.95 -1.10 -13.56
CA TRP A 205 33.80 0.30 -13.94
C TRP A 205 33.52 0.50 -15.44
N TRP A 206 33.29 -0.57 -16.18
CA TRP A 206 32.87 -0.43 -17.57
C TRP A 206 31.55 0.34 -17.67
N GLY A 207 31.56 1.45 -18.42
CA GLY A 207 30.43 2.37 -18.52
C GLY A 207 30.34 3.43 -17.41
N ALA A 208 31.29 3.48 -16.44
CA ALA A 208 31.32 4.51 -15.38
C ALA A 208 31.26 5.94 -15.94
N PHE A 209 31.99 6.19 -17.02
CA PHE A 209 32.02 7.50 -17.68
C PHE A 209 30.68 7.87 -18.33
N ALA A 210 30.02 6.91 -18.99
CA ALA A 210 28.70 7.13 -19.57
C ALA A 210 27.64 7.38 -18.47
N THR A 211 27.76 6.68 -17.35
CA THR A 211 26.94 6.88 -16.15
C THR A 211 27.19 8.25 -15.53
N ALA A 212 28.44 8.70 -15.43
CA ALA A 212 28.80 10.03 -14.94
C ALA A 212 28.25 11.14 -15.86
N ALA A 213 28.43 11.01 -17.17
CA ALA A 213 27.90 11.96 -18.15
C ALA A 213 26.35 12.03 -18.09
N ALA A 214 25.68 10.89 -18.00
CA ALA A 214 24.22 10.86 -17.83
C ALA A 214 23.75 11.46 -16.49
N THR A 215 24.58 11.33 -15.43
CA THR A 215 24.33 11.99 -14.15
C THR A 215 24.40 13.49 -14.31
N PHE A 216 25.46 13.99 -14.94
CA PHE A 216 25.67 15.42 -15.15
C PHE A 216 24.52 16.03 -15.95
N VAL A 217 24.13 15.42 -17.08
CA VAL A 217 23.07 15.95 -17.96
C VAL A 217 21.67 15.86 -17.32
N GLY A 218 21.45 15.01 -16.32
CA GLY A 218 20.21 15.01 -15.54
C GLY A 218 20.24 15.88 -14.29
N HIS A 219 21.40 15.97 -13.63
CA HIS A 219 21.57 16.65 -12.36
C HIS A 219 21.74 18.16 -12.54
N TYR A 220 22.61 18.56 -13.48
CA TYR A 220 22.92 19.95 -13.71
C TYR A 220 21.69 20.77 -14.09
N PRO A 221 20.87 20.41 -15.09
CA PRO A 221 19.72 21.24 -15.44
C PRO A 221 18.71 21.31 -14.31
N TRP A 222 18.51 20.23 -13.56
CA TRP A 222 17.58 20.22 -12.42
C TRP A 222 18.01 21.21 -11.34
N PHE A 223 19.25 21.09 -10.85
CA PHE A 223 19.74 21.94 -9.77
C PHE A 223 20.03 23.36 -10.25
N ALA A 224 20.44 23.57 -11.50
CA ALA A 224 20.64 24.91 -12.04
C ALA A 224 19.32 25.66 -12.09
N THR A 225 18.25 25.03 -12.59
CA THR A 225 16.90 25.61 -12.58
C THR A 225 16.38 25.79 -11.16
N TYR A 226 16.55 24.80 -10.28
CA TYR A 226 16.11 24.87 -8.89
C TYR A 226 16.78 26.03 -8.15
N ASN A 227 18.11 26.14 -8.23
CA ASN A 227 18.89 27.16 -7.55
C ASN A 227 18.61 28.54 -8.16
N TYR A 228 18.57 28.65 -9.49
CA TYR A 228 18.25 29.91 -10.18
C TYR A 228 16.85 30.43 -9.80
N LEU A 229 15.81 29.59 -9.87
CA LEU A 229 14.46 29.99 -9.47
C LEU A 229 14.37 30.25 -7.96
N SER A 230 15.18 29.57 -7.15
CA SER A 230 15.28 29.85 -5.71
C SER A 230 15.93 31.21 -5.41
N ASP A 231 16.82 31.69 -6.26
CA ASP A 231 17.47 33.00 -6.12
C ASP A 231 16.61 34.13 -6.71
N VAL A 232 15.94 33.88 -7.84
CA VAL A 232 15.18 34.89 -8.60
C VAL A 232 13.77 35.10 -8.05
N LEU A 233 13.07 34.03 -7.64
CA LEU A 233 11.75 34.17 -7.05
C LEU A 233 11.91 34.62 -5.61
N THR A 234 11.42 35.81 -5.26
CA THR A 234 11.45 36.31 -3.88
C THR A 234 10.85 35.27 -2.94
N GLU A 235 11.58 34.93 -1.88
CA GLU A 235 11.08 34.00 -0.87
C GLU A 235 9.93 34.70 -0.11
N PRO A 236 8.68 34.18 -0.20
CA PRO A 236 7.58 34.76 0.57
C PRO A 236 7.85 34.52 2.05
N PRO A 237 7.28 35.36 2.93
CA PRO A 237 7.33 35.10 4.35
C PRO A 237 6.82 33.68 4.60
N LYS A 238 7.53 32.95 5.46
CA LYS A 238 7.23 31.56 5.83
C LYS A 238 5.83 31.41 6.47
N HIS A 239 5.14 32.53 6.71
CA HIS A 239 3.73 32.65 7.09
C HIS A 239 2.99 33.61 6.14
N PRO A 240 1.86 33.19 5.52
CA PRO A 240 1.23 31.87 5.60
C PRO A 240 2.07 30.76 4.95
N LEU A 241 2.16 29.60 5.61
CA LEU A 241 2.98 28.46 5.18
C LEU A 241 2.65 27.97 3.76
N PHE A 242 1.38 28.13 3.36
CA PHE A 242 0.87 27.76 2.05
C PHE A 242 1.71 28.37 0.91
N TRP A 243 2.01 29.67 0.96
CA TRP A 243 2.73 30.36 -0.13
C TRP A 243 4.19 29.92 -0.22
N TRP A 244 4.81 29.64 0.92
CA TRP A 244 6.16 29.13 0.98
C TRP A 244 6.26 27.70 0.42
N LEU A 245 5.34 26.81 0.81
CA LEU A 245 5.26 25.45 0.26
C LEU A 245 4.90 25.45 -1.22
N LEU A 246 3.98 26.32 -1.64
CA LEU A 246 3.59 26.47 -3.04
C LEU A 246 4.76 26.92 -3.92
N ARG A 247 5.57 27.87 -3.43
CA ARG A 247 6.81 28.28 -4.12
C ARG A 247 7.78 27.11 -4.25
N LEU A 248 8.02 26.35 -3.19
CA LEU A 248 8.92 25.18 -3.23
C LEU A 248 8.42 24.08 -4.17
N ALA A 249 7.11 23.82 -4.16
CA ALA A 249 6.45 22.90 -5.07
C ALA A 249 6.62 23.33 -6.53
N PHE A 250 6.37 24.61 -6.81
CA PHE A 250 6.50 25.21 -8.13
C PHE A 250 7.94 25.14 -8.66
N ILE A 251 8.92 25.54 -7.85
CA ILE A 251 10.34 25.47 -8.21
C ILE A 251 10.75 24.02 -8.50
N GLY A 252 10.36 23.07 -7.65
CA GLY A 252 10.65 21.64 -7.83
C GLY A 252 10.02 21.04 -9.09
N PHE A 253 8.79 21.46 -9.41
CA PHE A 253 8.09 21.07 -10.62
C PHE A 253 8.78 21.61 -11.87
N CYS A 254 9.10 22.91 -11.92
CA CYS A 254 9.80 23.55 -13.03
C CYS A 254 11.20 22.95 -13.27
N ALA A 255 11.96 22.70 -12.20
CA ALA A 255 13.28 22.05 -12.28
C ALA A 255 13.19 20.66 -12.91
N SER A 256 12.12 19.91 -12.61
CA SER A 256 11.90 18.58 -13.15
C SER A 256 11.53 18.60 -14.63
N ILE A 257 10.69 19.54 -15.05
CA ILE A 257 10.33 19.75 -16.46
C ILE A 257 11.56 20.07 -17.30
N VAL A 258 12.38 21.02 -16.85
CA VAL A 258 13.58 21.46 -17.59
C VAL A 258 14.59 20.31 -17.70
N SER A 259 14.86 19.62 -16.59
CA SER A 259 15.75 18.46 -16.57
C SER A 259 15.27 17.33 -17.48
N ASP A 260 14.00 16.99 -17.44
CA ASP A 260 13.47 15.89 -18.22
C ASP A 260 13.44 16.23 -19.71
N SER A 261 13.13 17.47 -20.07
CA SER A 261 13.16 17.93 -21.46
C SER A 261 14.57 17.87 -22.06
N ILE A 262 15.58 18.31 -21.29
CA ILE A 262 16.98 18.32 -21.74
C ILE A 262 17.58 16.91 -21.78
N SER A 263 17.25 16.07 -20.79
CA SER A 263 17.80 14.71 -20.70
C SER A 263 17.01 13.65 -21.48
N ASN A 264 15.87 14.01 -22.10
CA ASN A 264 14.95 13.04 -22.71
C ASN A 264 15.62 12.22 -23.81
N SER A 265 16.32 12.88 -24.74
CA SER A 265 16.96 12.23 -25.88
C SER A 265 18.01 11.20 -25.47
N LEU A 266 18.86 11.54 -24.50
CA LEU A 266 19.84 10.61 -23.94
C LEU A 266 19.18 9.42 -23.25
N ARG A 267 18.04 9.62 -22.59
CA ARG A 267 17.27 8.55 -21.96
C ARG A 267 16.63 7.65 -23.01
N VAL A 268 16.07 8.20 -24.09
CA VAL A 268 15.50 7.43 -25.20
C VAL A 268 16.57 6.55 -25.84
N VAL A 269 17.74 7.10 -26.17
CA VAL A 269 18.85 6.34 -26.76
C VAL A 269 19.37 5.28 -25.77
N LYS A 270 19.54 5.64 -24.50
CA LYS A 270 19.97 4.68 -23.47
C LYS A 270 19.00 3.52 -23.35
N THR A 271 17.69 3.81 -23.25
CA THR A 271 16.66 2.77 -23.13
C THR A 271 16.62 1.90 -24.38
N TYR A 272 16.67 2.50 -25.58
CA TYR A 272 16.70 1.75 -26.84
C TYR A 272 17.84 0.73 -26.89
N ARG A 273 19.04 1.12 -26.44
CA ARG A 273 20.18 0.17 -26.34
C ARG A 273 20.02 -0.90 -25.28
N GLN A 274 19.34 -0.59 -24.17
CA GLN A 274 19.18 -1.52 -23.05
C GLN A 274 18.15 -2.63 -23.32
N VAL A 275 17.24 -2.39 -24.27
CA VAL A 275 16.16 -3.31 -24.63
C VAL A 275 16.36 -3.98 -25.98
N ASN A 276 17.43 -3.63 -26.70
CA ASN A 276 17.77 -4.28 -27.96
C ASN A 276 18.64 -5.50 -27.68
N ASP A 277 18.29 -6.64 -28.27
CA ASP A 277 19.00 -7.91 -28.09
C ASP A 277 20.41 -7.88 -28.71
N THR A 278 20.63 -6.96 -29.66
CA THR A 278 21.94 -6.73 -30.28
C THR A 278 22.67 -5.55 -29.64
N GLN A 279 24.00 -5.66 -29.50
CA GLN A 279 24.82 -4.54 -29.02
C GLN A 279 24.90 -3.43 -30.07
N VAL A 280 23.97 -2.48 -30.01
CA VAL A 280 23.99 -1.27 -30.84
C VAL A 280 24.83 -0.17 -30.18
N SER A 281 25.53 0.68 -30.92
CA SER A 281 26.25 1.85 -30.37
C SER A 281 25.29 3.01 -30.01
N TYR A 282 25.73 4.02 -29.23
CA TYR A 282 24.87 5.19 -28.90
C TYR A 282 24.50 6.02 -30.13
N SER A 283 25.43 6.20 -31.06
CA SER A 283 25.19 6.91 -32.33
C SER A 283 24.21 6.15 -33.22
N GLU A 284 24.32 4.83 -33.24
CA GLU A 284 23.49 3.99 -34.09
C GLU A 284 22.09 3.81 -33.52
N ALA A 285 21.95 3.69 -32.21
CA ALA A 285 20.65 3.73 -31.54
C ALA A 285 19.94 5.07 -31.76
N ALA A 286 20.65 6.20 -31.71
CA ALA A 286 20.07 7.50 -32.04
C ALA A 286 19.63 7.58 -33.51
N ARG A 287 20.46 7.06 -34.43
CA ARG A 287 20.15 7.03 -35.86
C ARG A 287 18.93 6.15 -36.16
N LEU A 288 18.85 4.96 -35.56
CA LEU A 288 17.73 4.04 -35.73
C LEU A 288 16.43 4.62 -35.18
N VAL A 289 16.46 5.25 -34.00
CA VAL A 289 15.29 5.96 -33.44
C VAL A 289 14.83 7.10 -34.36
N VAL A 290 15.76 7.86 -34.94
CA VAL A 290 15.43 8.96 -35.87
C VAL A 290 14.92 8.43 -37.21
N LEU A 291 15.46 7.32 -37.72
CA LEU A 291 14.98 6.69 -38.94
C LEU A 291 13.56 6.13 -38.79
N GLN A 292 13.24 5.61 -37.61
CA GLN A 292 11.95 4.99 -37.34
C GLN A 292 10.85 5.99 -36.96
N ASP A 293 11.15 6.91 -36.05
CA ASP A 293 10.15 7.78 -35.43
C ASP A 293 10.43 9.28 -35.67
N GLY A 294 11.40 9.58 -36.53
CA GLY A 294 11.86 10.94 -36.77
C GLY A 294 12.58 11.57 -35.57
N ILE A 295 12.96 12.83 -35.75
CA ILE A 295 13.59 13.64 -34.70
C ILE A 295 12.61 13.84 -33.52
N SER A 296 11.31 13.88 -33.79
CA SER A 296 10.26 13.95 -32.76
C SER A 296 10.25 12.71 -31.85
N GLY A 297 10.52 11.51 -32.37
CA GLY A 297 10.65 10.29 -31.57
C GLY A 297 11.87 10.30 -30.66
N LEU A 298 12.99 10.88 -31.11
CA LEU A 298 14.20 11.00 -30.29
C LEU A 298 14.00 11.94 -29.09
N PHE A 299 13.32 13.08 -29.30
CA PHE A 299 13.17 14.11 -28.26
C PHE A 299 11.83 14.05 -27.49
N GLY A 300 10.76 13.51 -28.07
CA GLY A 300 9.41 13.55 -27.50
C GLY A 300 8.93 12.22 -26.90
N ARG A 301 9.56 11.10 -27.20
CA ARG A 301 9.10 9.77 -26.76
C ARG A 301 9.07 9.66 -25.23
N GLY A 302 7.89 9.36 -24.69
CA GLY A 302 7.63 9.23 -23.25
C GLY A 302 7.75 10.52 -22.44
N LEU A 303 7.98 11.67 -23.08
CA LEU A 303 8.25 12.94 -22.40
C LEU A 303 7.04 13.45 -21.61
N LYS A 304 5.82 13.31 -22.14
CA LYS A 304 4.58 13.76 -21.47
C LYS A 304 4.36 13.02 -20.15
N THR A 305 4.45 11.70 -20.16
CA THR A 305 4.31 10.86 -18.96
C THR A 305 5.42 11.13 -17.95
N ARG A 306 6.66 11.36 -18.44
CA ARG A 306 7.80 11.74 -17.60
C ARG A 306 7.57 13.09 -16.92
N ILE A 307 7.20 14.13 -17.67
CA ILE A 307 6.92 15.46 -17.12
C ILE A 307 5.85 15.38 -16.02
N LEU A 308 4.78 14.62 -16.23
CA LEU A 308 3.73 14.46 -15.23
C LEU A 308 4.24 13.71 -13.98
N ALA A 309 4.83 12.54 -14.16
CA ALA A 309 5.26 11.69 -13.05
C ALA A 309 6.46 12.28 -12.28
N ASN A 310 7.47 12.78 -12.99
CA ASN A 310 8.66 13.37 -12.40
C ASN A 310 8.42 14.80 -11.93
N GLY A 311 7.49 15.55 -12.53
CA GLY A 311 7.03 16.83 -12.00
C GLY A 311 6.37 16.68 -10.63
N LEU A 312 5.46 15.71 -10.49
CA LEU A 312 4.85 15.35 -9.20
C LEU A 312 5.89 14.86 -8.17
N GLN A 313 6.93 14.21 -8.64
CA GLN A 313 8.07 13.83 -7.81
C GLN A 313 8.91 15.04 -7.39
N GLY A 314 9.19 15.97 -8.30
CA GLY A 314 9.98 17.16 -8.06
C GLY A 314 9.37 18.10 -7.05
N LEU A 315 8.05 18.29 -7.09
CA LEU A 315 7.34 19.12 -6.11
C LEU A 315 7.43 18.52 -4.71
N LEU A 316 7.16 17.22 -4.59
CA LEU A 316 7.14 16.53 -3.30
C LEU A 316 8.55 16.45 -2.70
N PHE A 317 9.54 16.12 -3.53
CA PHE A 317 10.94 16.12 -3.13
C PHE A 317 11.36 17.49 -2.60
N SER A 318 11.05 18.57 -3.32
CA SER A 318 11.50 19.92 -2.96
C SER A 318 10.89 20.42 -1.65
N ILE A 319 9.60 20.10 -1.42
CA ILE A 319 8.93 20.38 -0.14
C ILE A 319 9.58 19.59 0.98
N LEU A 320 9.65 18.26 0.85
CA LEU A 320 10.13 17.39 1.92
C LEU A 320 11.60 17.62 2.23
N TRP A 321 12.44 17.81 1.21
CA TRP A 321 13.86 18.06 1.37
C TRP A 321 14.11 19.34 2.16
N LYS A 322 13.45 20.45 1.81
CA LYS A 322 13.60 21.71 2.56
C LYS A 322 13.01 21.64 3.95
N LEU A 323 11.90 20.93 4.16
CA LEU A 323 11.34 20.71 5.49
C LEU A 323 12.30 19.92 6.38
N PHE A 324 12.88 18.83 5.88
CA PHE A 324 13.85 18.03 6.64
C PHE A 324 15.17 18.75 6.88
N LEU A 325 15.63 19.55 5.90
CA LEU A 325 16.83 20.36 6.07
C LEU A 325 16.65 21.44 7.15
N ASP A 326 15.51 22.13 7.16
CA ASP A 326 15.16 23.11 8.21
C ASP A 326 15.08 22.43 9.59
N LEU A 327 14.64 21.16 9.68
CA LEU A 327 14.64 20.38 10.93
C LEU A 327 16.05 19.98 11.37
N TRP A 328 16.91 19.61 10.42
CA TRP A 328 18.30 19.23 10.69
C TRP A 328 19.14 20.41 11.18
N ASP A 329 19.03 21.57 10.55
CA ASP A 329 19.77 22.78 10.92
C ASP A 329 19.43 23.27 12.33
N LYS A 330 18.17 23.06 12.77
CA LYS A 330 17.74 23.32 14.15
C LYS A 330 18.38 22.39 15.16
N LYS A 331 18.37 21.09 14.86
CA LYS A 331 18.92 20.07 15.77
C LYS A 331 20.43 20.23 15.95
N THR A 332 21.12 20.77 14.95
CA THR A 332 22.58 20.90 14.95
C THR A 332 23.09 22.31 15.23
N GLY A 333 22.19 23.29 15.46
CA GLY A 333 22.55 24.67 15.86
C GLY A 333 23.26 25.49 14.78
N SER A 334 23.16 25.11 13.50
CA SER A 334 23.87 25.75 12.37
C SER A 334 23.08 26.89 11.70
N ALA A 335 21.90 27.23 12.20
CA ALA A 335 21.04 28.24 11.59
C ALA A 335 21.58 29.68 11.84
N PRO A 336 21.73 30.53 10.82
CA PRO A 336 21.89 31.97 11.04
C PRO A 336 20.65 32.50 11.77
N THR A 337 20.86 33.48 12.65
CA THR A 337 19.90 34.10 13.58
C THR A 337 18.76 34.85 12.89
N ARG A 338 17.90 34.13 12.15
CA ARG A 338 16.61 34.61 11.65
C ARG A 338 15.50 33.64 12.07
N PRO A 339 14.32 34.15 12.45
CA PRO A 339 13.23 33.29 12.90
C PRO A 339 12.75 32.36 11.77
N SER A 340 12.82 31.06 12.04
CA SER A 340 12.36 29.93 11.20
C SER A 340 10.84 29.94 10.90
N PRO A 341 10.33 29.12 9.95
CA PRO A 341 8.88 28.91 9.80
C PRO A 341 8.30 28.42 11.12
N TRP A 342 8.97 27.49 11.78
CA TRP A 342 8.42 26.91 13.01
C TRP A 342 8.38 27.86 14.21
N THR A 343 9.10 28.98 14.17
CA THR A 343 9.03 30.02 15.22
C THR A 343 7.71 30.77 15.19
N TYR A 344 6.92 30.63 14.12
CA TYR A 344 5.58 31.17 13.98
C TYR A 344 4.53 30.07 13.68
N VAL A 345 4.93 28.89 13.17
CA VAL A 345 4.04 27.69 13.14
C VAL A 345 3.73 27.24 14.55
N LEU A 346 4.73 27.24 15.46
CA LEU A 346 4.47 26.96 16.88
C LEU A 346 3.51 28.02 17.42
N PRO A 347 3.79 29.34 17.50
CA PRO A 347 2.82 30.32 18.03
C PRO A 347 1.47 30.43 17.34
N ILE A 348 1.27 30.08 16.06
CA ILE A 348 -0.09 30.09 15.46
C ILE A 348 -0.86 28.79 15.81
N LEU A 349 -0.16 27.68 16.08
CA LEU A 349 -0.72 26.49 16.74
C LEU A 349 -0.72 26.59 18.29
N TYR A 350 0.03 27.53 18.87
CA TYR A 350 0.29 27.66 20.32
C TYR A 350 -0.37 28.91 20.93
N ALA A 351 -0.77 29.91 20.14
CA ALA A 351 -1.51 31.09 20.61
C ALA A 351 -2.95 30.74 21.01
N ASP A 352 -3.53 29.70 20.40
CA ASP A 352 -4.76 29.08 20.91
C ASP A 352 -4.54 28.29 22.21
N ILE A 353 -3.29 28.00 22.58
CA ILE A 353 -2.95 27.18 23.75
C ILE A 353 -2.51 28.04 24.94
N ARG A 354 -1.88 29.21 24.73
CA ARG A 354 -1.38 30.03 25.86
C ARG A 354 -2.40 31.03 26.41
N HIS A 355 -3.41 31.44 25.65
CA HIS A 355 -4.51 32.26 26.19
C HIS A 355 -5.55 31.45 26.98
N SER A 356 -5.44 30.12 27.02
CA SER A 356 -6.31 29.22 27.79
C SER A 356 -5.69 28.73 29.11
N LEU A 357 -4.53 29.28 29.50
CA LEU A 357 -3.89 28.96 30.79
C LEU A 357 -4.13 30.01 31.88
N ILE A 358 -4.83 31.12 31.60
CA ILE A 358 -5.29 32.07 32.61
C ILE A 358 -6.63 32.67 32.17
N SER A 359 -7.72 31.94 32.41
CA SER A 359 -8.99 32.48 32.95
C SER A 359 -10.08 31.42 32.82
N ASN A 360 -10.64 31.02 33.95
CA ASN A 360 -12.02 30.57 34.02
C ASN A 360 -12.91 31.57 33.26
N THR A 361 -14.02 31.06 32.70
CA THR A 361 -15.17 31.79 32.16
C THR A 361 -15.14 32.08 30.65
N THR A 362 -15.94 31.30 29.92
CA THR A 362 -16.79 31.72 28.79
C THR A 362 -16.16 32.61 27.70
N ARG A 363 -15.77 32.00 26.57
CA ARG A 363 -15.95 32.61 25.23
C ARG A 363 -15.77 31.59 24.11
N LEU A 364 -16.84 31.42 23.32
CA LEU A 364 -16.83 30.93 21.96
C LEU A 364 -15.89 31.80 21.11
N THR A 365 -14.63 31.42 20.97
CA THR A 365 -13.76 31.94 19.91
C THR A 365 -13.83 31.00 18.72
N MET A 366 -14.37 31.52 17.61
CA MET A 366 -14.48 30.84 16.33
C MET A 366 -13.12 30.31 15.87
N THR A 367 -12.86 29.01 16.10
CA THR A 367 -11.78 28.30 15.43
C THR A 367 -12.11 28.28 13.93
N LYS A 368 -11.32 28.97 13.10
CA LYS A 368 -11.47 28.95 11.62
C LYS A 368 -11.30 27.56 11.00
N ASN A 369 -10.91 26.56 11.79
CA ASN A 369 -10.81 25.17 11.38
C ASN A 369 -12.11 24.42 11.76
N PRO A 370 -12.96 24.02 10.78
CA PRO A 370 -14.21 23.33 11.05
C PRO A 370 -14.01 21.97 11.75
N ILE A 371 -12.87 21.32 11.56
CA ILE A 371 -12.54 20.05 12.23
C ILE A 371 -12.27 20.30 13.72
N ALA A 372 -11.52 21.36 14.04
CA ALA A 372 -11.26 21.73 15.43
C ALA A 372 -12.54 22.20 16.15
N ALA A 373 -13.41 22.94 15.46
CA ALA A 373 -14.72 23.35 15.98
C ALA A 373 -15.61 22.14 16.30
N PHE A 374 -15.67 21.16 15.38
CA PHE A 374 -16.42 19.93 15.58
C PHE A 374 -15.86 19.12 16.77
N GLN A 375 -14.54 18.94 16.83
CA GLN A 375 -13.90 18.20 17.92
C GLN A 375 -14.13 18.88 19.28
N ALA A 376 -14.01 20.22 19.35
CA ALA A 376 -14.32 20.97 20.56
C ALA A 376 -15.79 20.84 20.96
N GLY A 377 -16.71 20.80 19.99
CA GLY A 377 -18.13 20.55 20.23
C GLY A 377 -18.39 19.17 20.85
N VAL A 378 -17.76 18.12 20.32
CA VAL A 378 -17.84 16.76 20.86
C VAL A 378 -17.24 16.69 22.27
N GLU A 379 -16.05 17.27 22.47
CA GLU A 379 -15.40 17.30 23.79
C GLU A 379 -16.24 18.03 24.84
N ASN A 380 -16.90 19.13 24.47
CA ASN A 380 -17.77 19.86 25.39
C ASN A 380 -19.01 19.05 25.78
N GLN A 381 -19.64 18.32 24.84
CA GLN A 381 -20.80 17.49 25.16
C GLN A 381 -20.44 16.26 26.00
N LEU A 382 -19.23 15.73 25.82
CA LEU A 382 -18.76 14.51 26.49
C LEU A 382 -17.81 14.81 27.67
N GLY A 383 -17.69 16.08 28.09
CA GLY A 383 -16.77 16.49 29.15
C GLY A 383 -17.02 15.77 30.48
N PHE A 384 -18.28 15.43 30.77
CA PHE A 384 -18.69 14.69 31.96
C PHE A 384 -18.00 13.32 32.09
N ILE A 385 -17.59 12.71 30.97
CA ILE A 385 -16.89 11.41 30.96
C ILE A 385 -15.55 11.51 31.69
N SER A 386 -14.91 12.68 31.64
CA SER A 386 -13.61 12.92 32.26
C SER A 386 -13.69 13.34 33.73
N SER A 387 -14.84 13.89 34.17
CA SER A 387 -15.01 14.46 35.52
C SER A 387 -15.86 13.59 36.45
N ASP A 388 -16.90 12.95 35.92
CA ASP A 388 -17.96 12.36 36.74
C ASP A 388 -17.68 10.88 37.00
N PHE A 389 -17.93 10.45 38.23
CA PHE A 389 -17.76 9.05 38.60
C PHE A 389 -18.96 8.22 38.16
N ILE A 390 -18.86 7.64 36.97
CA ILE A 390 -19.81 6.69 36.42
C ILE A 390 -19.28 5.27 36.66
N ASN A 391 -20.17 4.33 37.01
CA ASN A 391 -19.82 2.92 37.10
C ASN A 391 -19.64 2.31 35.70
N TRP A 392 -18.52 2.66 35.03
CA TRP A 392 -18.23 2.21 33.67
C TRP A 392 -18.04 0.69 33.59
N GLN A 393 -17.47 0.06 34.61
CA GLN A 393 -17.37 -1.40 34.68
C GLN A 393 -18.76 -2.05 34.66
N GLY A 394 -19.70 -1.56 35.49
CA GLY A 394 -21.08 -2.03 35.51
C GLY A 394 -21.81 -1.78 34.18
N TYR A 395 -21.59 -0.62 33.56
CA TYR A 395 -22.09 -0.31 32.22
C TYR A 395 -21.60 -1.33 31.19
N VAL A 396 -20.29 -1.56 31.10
CA VAL A 396 -19.69 -2.48 30.12
C VAL A 396 -20.22 -3.89 30.31
N LEU A 397 -20.30 -4.37 31.56
CA LEU A 397 -20.84 -5.70 31.85
C LEU A 397 -22.32 -5.82 31.48
N ALA A 398 -23.16 -4.85 31.86
CA ALA A 398 -24.59 -4.88 31.56
C ALA A 398 -24.86 -4.92 30.05
N PHE A 399 -24.16 -4.09 29.28
CA PHE A 399 -24.32 -4.03 27.83
C PHE A 399 -23.71 -5.23 27.11
N SER A 400 -22.53 -5.70 27.54
CA SER A 400 -21.90 -6.91 27.00
C SER A 400 -22.83 -8.13 27.18
N TRP A 401 -23.39 -8.33 28.38
CA TRP A 401 -24.37 -9.38 28.63
C TRP A 401 -25.68 -9.17 27.87
N GLY A 402 -26.11 -7.93 27.66
CA GLY A 402 -27.27 -7.59 26.82
C GLY A 402 -27.08 -8.00 25.35
N VAL A 403 -25.92 -7.68 24.78
CA VAL A 403 -25.55 -8.12 23.41
C VAL A 403 -25.47 -9.64 23.34
N TRP A 404 -24.80 -10.28 24.30
CA TRP A 404 -24.72 -11.74 24.37
C TRP A 404 -26.11 -12.39 24.44
N ALA A 405 -27.03 -11.85 25.26
CA ALA A 405 -28.39 -12.36 25.39
C ALA A 405 -29.17 -12.20 24.09
N PHE A 406 -29.01 -11.07 23.40
CA PHE A 406 -29.62 -10.82 22.09
C PHE A 406 -29.11 -11.80 21.04
N GLU A 407 -27.79 -11.98 20.90
CA GLU A 407 -27.23 -12.94 19.95
C GLU A 407 -27.62 -14.38 20.27
N THR A 408 -27.68 -14.73 21.56
CA THR A 408 -28.16 -16.03 22.04
C THR A 408 -29.62 -16.25 21.65
N TYR A 409 -30.46 -15.22 21.78
CA TYR A 409 -31.85 -15.26 21.32
C TYR A 409 -31.94 -15.48 19.80
N LEU A 410 -31.08 -14.84 18.99
CA LEU A 410 -31.04 -15.09 17.54
C LEU A 410 -30.67 -16.54 17.22
N ILE A 411 -29.67 -17.11 17.89
CA ILE A 411 -29.30 -18.54 17.71
C ILE A 411 -30.46 -19.45 18.13
N TYR A 412 -31.14 -19.13 19.24
CA TYR A 412 -32.32 -19.87 19.69
C TYR A 412 -33.43 -19.87 18.64
N ARG A 413 -33.71 -18.72 18.00
CA ARG A 413 -34.67 -18.64 16.88
C ARG A 413 -34.25 -19.45 15.67
N GLN A 414 -32.95 -19.53 15.40
CA GLN A 414 -32.40 -20.30 14.31
C GLN A 414 -32.49 -21.82 14.55
N PHE A 415 -32.49 -22.26 15.82
CA PHE A 415 -32.39 -23.68 16.18
C PHE A 415 -33.52 -24.59 15.64
N PRO A 416 -34.80 -24.21 15.70
CA PRO A 416 -35.91 -24.99 15.13
C PRO A 416 -35.77 -25.23 13.62
N ASN A 417 -35.15 -24.30 12.89
CA ASN A 417 -34.93 -24.44 11.45
C ASN A 417 -34.01 -25.61 11.10
N TYR A 418 -33.16 -26.04 12.05
CA TYR A 418 -32.31 -27.21 11.87
C TYR A 418 -33.05 -28.56 11.95
N SER A 419 -34.31 -28.55 12.37
CA SER A 419 -35.11 -29.77 12.57
C SER A 419 -36.19 -29.95 11.50
N ARG A 420 -36.20 -29.11 10.46
CA ARG A 420 -37.16 -29.22 9.35
C ARG A 420 -36.86 -30.46 8.49
N PRO A 421 -37.89 -31.24 8.10
CA PRO A 421 -37.69 -32.56 7.48
C PRO A 421 -37.26 -32.50 6.01
N HIS A 422 -37.60 -31.42 5.30
CA HIS A 422 -37.35 -31.27 3.87
C HIS A 422 -36.76 -29.89 3.53
N PRO A 423 -35.98 -29.78 2.44
CA PRO A 423 -35.52 -28.49 1.95
C PRO A 423 -36.71 -27.60 1.51
N PRO A 424 -36.52 -26.27 1.44
CA PRO A 424 -37.49 -25.38 0.81
C PRO A 424 -37.85 -25.86 -0.60
N THR A 425 -39.10 -25.67 -1.04
CA THR A 425 -39.57 -26.14 -2.35
C THR A 425 -38.66 -25.69 -3.50
N ALA A 426 -38.14 -24.45 -3.43
CA ALA A 426 -37.22 -23.88 -4.41
C ALA A 426 -35.85 -24.60 -4.51
N LEU A 427 -35.46 -25.37 -3.49
CA LEU A 427 -34.17 -26.08 -3.42
C LEU A 427 -34.33 -27.60 -3.45
N LYS A 428 -35.56 -28.12 -3.52
CA LYS A 428 -35.83 -29.57 -3.43
C LYS A 428 -35.24 -30.36 -4.59
N SER A 429 -35.24 -29.79 -5.80
CA SER A 429 -34.62 -30.39 -6.99
C SER A 429 -33.09 -30.42 -6.95
N HIS A 430 -32.49 -29.66 -6.04
CA HIS A 430 -31.07 -29.38 -6.02
C HIS A 430 -30.32 -30.03 -4.85
N PHE A 431 -31.05 -30.51 -3.84
CA PHE A 431 -30.50 -31.19 -2.68
C PHE A 431 -31.00 -32.62 -2.61
N THR A 432 -30.08 -33.58 -2.57
CA THR A 432 -30.44 -34.96 -2.18
C THR A 432 -30.83 -34.97 -0.70
N ASP A 433 -31.73 -35.88 -0.32
CA ASP A 433 -32.16 -36.01 1.08
C ASP A 433 -30.98 -36.27 2.02
N GLU A 434 -29.93 -36.96 1.54
CA GLU A 434 -28.72 -37.21 2.30
C GLU A 434 -27.91 -35.93 2.55
N VAL A 435 -27.64 -35.14 1.50
CA VAL A 435 -26.88 -33.88 1.61
C VAL A 435 -27.64 -32.89 2.49
N PHE A 436 -28.97 -32.81 2.34
CA PHE A 436 -29.80 -31.97 3.21
C PHE A 436 -29.72 -32.41 4.67
N ARG A 437 -29.85 -33.71 4.97
CA ARG A 437 -29.72 -34.20 6.36
C ARG A 437 -28.32 -33.93 6.94
N LYS A 438 -27.26 -34.05 6.13
CA LYS A 438 -25.89 -33.70 6.52
C LYS A 438 -25.76 -32.21 6.82
N SER A 439 -26.27 -31.32 5.98
CA SER A 439 -26.21 -29.87 6.21
C SER A 439 -26.98 -29.44 7.45
N GLN A 440 -28.16 -30.04 7.70
CA GLN A 440 -28.93 -29.79 8.93
C GLN A 440 -28.18 -30.21 10.19
N ARG A 441 -27.54 -31.39 10.18
CA ARG A 441 -26.72 -31.88 11.31
C ARG A 441 -25.51 -30.98 11.54
N TYR A 442 -24.81 -30.59 10.47
CA TYR A 442 -23.66 -29.70 10.55
C TYR A 442 -24.03 -28.33 11.11
N GLY A 443 -25.08 -27.71 10.56
CA GLY A 443 -25.60 -26.43 11.05
C GLY A 443 -26.03 -26.48 12.52
N LYS A 444 -26.69 -27.57 12.94
CA LYS A 444 -27.08 -27.78 14.34
C LYS A 444 -25.89 -27.93 15.27
N ASP A 445 -24.88 -28.70 14.88
CA ASP A 445 -23.66 -28.87 15.67
C ASP A 445 -22.87 -27.55 15.76
N LYS A 446 -22.79 -26.78 14.66
CA LYS A 446 -22.21 -25.43 14.65
C LYS A 446 -22.96 -24.48 15.57
N ALA A 447 -24.30 -24.48 15.54
CA ALA A 447 -25.11 -23.63 16.41
C ALA A 447 -24.94 -24.01 17.90
N ARG A 448 -24.89 -25.30 18.24
CA ARG A 448 -24.61 -25.77 19.61
C ARG A 448 -23.23 -25.35 20.08
N PHE A 449 -22.22 -25.57 19.25
CA PHE A 449 -20.85 -25.16 19.54
C PHE A 449 -20.77 -23.64 19.73
N SER A 450 -21.38 -22.86 18.83
CA SER A 450 -21.41 -21.40 18.93
C SER A 450 -22.06 -20.90 20.21
N LEU A 451 -23.14 -21.55 20.70
CA LEU A 451 -23.79 -21.18 21.95
C LEU A 451 -22.83 -21.37 23.14
N LEU A 452 -22.20 -22.54 23.21
CA LEU A 452 -21.27 -22.88 24.29
C LEU A 452 -20.00 -22.04 24.25
N SER A 453 -19.42 -21.83 23.05
CA SER A 453 -18.20 -21.04 22.89
C SER A 453 -18.46 -19.58 23.22
N LYS A 454 -19.58 -18.99 22.79
CA LYS A 454 -19.95 -17.61 23.15
C LYS A 454 -20.16 -17.45 24.65
N LEU A 455 -20.85 -18.38 25.30
CA LEU A 455 -21.01 -18.35 26.76
C LEU A 455 -19.66 -18.47 27.48
N TYR A 456 -18.79 -19.39 27.03
CA TYR A 456 -17.44 -19.53 27.59
C TYR A 456 -16.63 -18.23 27.46
N SER A 457 -16.59 -17.62 26.26
CA SER A 457 -15.89 -16.36 26.03
C SER A 457 -16.49 -15.22 26.86
N GLN A 458 -17.81 -15.13 26.96
CA GLN A 458 -18.50 -14.13 27.79
C GLN A 458 -18.16 -14.26 29.28
N LEU A 459 -18.11 -15.49 29.80
CA LEU A 459 -17.71 -15.76 31.18
C LEU A 459 -16.24 -15.44 31.42
N LEU A 460 -15.36 -15.79 30.47
CA LEU A 460 -13.94 -15.47 30.53
C LEU A 460 -13.71 -13.95 30.53
N GLU A 461 -14.34 -13.20 29.63
CA GLU A 461 -14.26 -11.73 29.57
C GLU A 461 -14.82 -11.07 30.83
N THR A 462 -15.98 -11.54 31.31
CA THR A 462 -16.55 -11.10 32.60
C THR A 462 -15.57 -11.36 33.75
N GLY A 463 -14.95 -12.54 33.79
CA GLY A 463 -13.92 -12.88 34.77
C GLY A 463 -12.70 -11.98 34.67
N MET A 464 -12.19 -11.72 33.47
CA MET A 464 -11.04 -10.82 33.25
C MET A 464 -11.34 -9.38 33.73
N ILE A 465 -12.55 -8.87 33.49
CA ILE A 465 -12.96 -7.53 33.92
C ILE A 465 -13.13 -7.47 35.45
N THR A 466 -13.86 -8.42 36.03
CA THR A 466 -14.23 -8.40 37.46
C THR A 466 -13.08 -8.78 38.39
N LEU A 467 -12.16 -9.65 37.96
CA LEU A 467 -10.98 -10.06 38.72
C LEU A 467 -9.79 -9.10 38.57
N GLY A 468 -9.95 -8.01 37.82
CA GLY A 468 -8.89 -7.01 37.63
C GLY A 468 -7.72 -7.49 36.78
N ALA A 469 -7.97 -8.29 35.74
CA ALA A 469 -6.91 -8.79 34.85
C ALA A 469 -6.19 -7.65 34.11
N PHE A 470 -6.91 -6.57 33.76
CA PHE A 470 -6.34 -5.37 33.12
C PHE A 470 -5.33 -4.62 34.02
N PRO A 471 -5.69 -4.18 35.24
CA PRO A 471 -4.72 -3.55 36.14
C PRO A 471 -3.60 -4.51 36.55
N TRP A 472 -3.89 -5.80 36.72
CA TRP A 472 -2.86 -6.82 36.96
C TRP A 472 -1.85 -6.90 35.82
N ALA A 473 -2.32 -7.00 34.56
CA ALA A 473 -1.46 -7.09 33.39
C ALA A 473 -0.59 -5.83 33.24
N TRP A 474 -1.15 -4.64 33.51
CA TRP A 474 -0.41 -3.39 33.49
C TRP A 474 0.70 -3.35 34.57
N LYS A 475 0.38 -3.79 35.79
CA LYS A 475 1.37 -3.85 36.88
C LYS A 475 2.50 -4.83 36.57
N ILE A 476 2.17 -6.02 36.06
CA ILE A 476 3.15 -7.06 35.76
C ILE A 476 4.05 -6.68 34.58
N SER A 477 3.49 -6.08 33.51
CA SER A 477 4.32 -5.61 32.39
C SER A 477 5.33 -4.56 32.84
N GLY A 478 4.93 -3.61 33.68
CA GLY A 478 5.84 -2.60 34.24
C GLY A 478 6.91 -3.21 35.14
N SER A 479 6.52 -4.14 36.01
CA SER A 479 7.44 -4.85 36.91
C SER A 479 8.46 -5.70 36.15
N LEU A 480 8.07 -6.31 35.03
CA LEU A 480 8.96 -7.08 34.18
C LEU A 480 9.96 -6.17 33.46
N LEU A 481 9.49 -5.07 32.89
CA LEU A 481 10.33 -4.10 32.18
C LEU A 481 11.35 -3.41 33.10
N ALA A 482 10.96 -3.12 34.34
CA ALA A 482 11.86 -2.55 35.34
C ALA A 482 13.08 -3.46 35.61
N LYS A 483 12.93 -4.80 35.53
CA LYS A 483 14.06 -5.75 35.66
C LYS A 483 15.07 -5.64 34.52
N PHE A 484 14.67 -5.11 33.37
CA PHE A 484 15.52 -4.86 32.21
C PHE A 484 16.00 -3.41 32.13
N GLY A 485 15.78 -2.59 33.17
CA GLY A 485 16.22 -1.20 33.22
C GLY A 485 15.29 -0.21 32.51
N TYR A 486 14.06 -0.61 32.16
CA TYR A 486 13.07 0.28 31.57
C TYR A 486 12.08 0.74 32.64
N GLY A 487 12.14 2.02 33.02
CA GLY A 487 11.22 2.62 33.98
C GLY A 487 9.88 3.08 33.38
N PRO A 488 8.99 3.67 34.20
CA PRO A 488 7.68 4.18 33.79
C PRO A 488 7.71 5.24 32.67
N GLU A 489 8.85 5.90 32.47
CA GLU A 489 9.09 6.86 31.39
C GLU A 489 9.01 6.24 29.98
N TYR A 490 9.15 4.92 29.87
CA TYR A 490 9.02 4.17 28.61
C TYR A 490 7.59 3.69 28.36
N GLU A 491 6.61 4.61 28.38
CA GLU A 491 5.16 4.32 28.26
C GLU A 491 4.82 3.45 27.03
N ILE A 492 5.46 3.70 25.88
CA ILE A 492 5.22 2.93 24.65
C ILE A 492 5.66 1.47 24.82
N THR A 493 6.86 1.24 25.37
CA THR A 493 7.39 -0.11 25.62
C THR A 493 6.52 -0.83 26.65
N HIS A 494 6.08 -0.13 27.70
CA HIS A 494 5.16 -0.64 28.70
C HIS A 494 3.82 -1.04 28.08
N SER A 495 3.27 -0.20 27.20
CA SER A 495 2.03 -0.46 26.47
C SER A 495 2.13 -1.70 25.56
N ILE A 496 3.26 -1.88 24.86
CA ILE A 496 3.48 -3.07 24.02
C ILE A 496 3.59 -4.34 24.88
N ALA A 497 4.34 -4.28 25.99
CA ALA A 497 4.46 -5.40 26.92
C ALA A 497 3.10 -5.76 27.56
N PHE A 498 2.33 -4.75 27.96
CA PHE A 498 0.97 -4.90 28.45
C PHE A 498 0.04 -5.56 27.42
N GLY A 499 0.02 -5.05 26.18
CA GLY A 499 -0.76 -5.64 25.10
C GLY A 499 -0.36 -7.10 24.79
N THR A 500 0.93 -7.42 24.91
CA THR A 500 1.44 -8.79 24.75
C THR A 500 0.96 -9.72 25.86
N ILE A 501 0.97 -9.27 27.13
CA ILE A 501 0.43 -10.05 28.25
C ILE A 501 -1.08 -10.27 28.07
N LEU A 502 -1.83 -9.23 27.75
CA LEU A 502 -3.27 -9.34 27.49
C LEU A 502 -3.58 -10.29 26.32
N PHE A 503 -2.79 -10.24 25.26
CA PHE A 503 -2.91 -11.17 24.15
C PHE A 503 -2.82 -12.63 24.60
N TYR A 504 -1.84 -12.98 25.44
CA TYR A 504 -1.72 -14.35 25.96
C TYR A 504 -2.80 -14.70 26.98
N LEU A 505 -3.21 -13.76 27.83
CA LEU A 505 -4.33 -13.94 28.77
C LEU A 505 -5.64 -14.27 28.05
N SER A 506 -5.86 -13.70 26.87
CA SER A 506 -7.04 -14.00 26.05
C SER A 506 -6.85 -15.24 25.17
N THR A 507 -5.69 -15.40 24.54
CA THR A 507 -5.47 -16.44 23.52
C THR A 507 -5.33 -17.83 24.12
N LEU A 508 -4.61 -17.99 25.23
CA LEU A 508 -4.35 -19.31 25.82
C LEU A 508 -5.64 -20.00 26.30
N PRO A 509 -6.56 -19.34 27.02
CA PRO A 509 -7.83 -19.96 27.40
C PRO A 509 -8.76 -20.26 26.22
N ASN A 510 -8.67 -19.48 25.12
CA ASN A 510 -9.47 -19.73 23.92
C ASN A 510 -8.87 -20.80 22.99
N LEU A 511 -7.62 -21.24 23.21
CA LEU A 511 -6.97 -22.26 22.38
C LEU A 511 -7.70 -23.62 22.39
N PRO A 512 -8.16 -24.16 23.54
CA PRO A 512 -9.00 -25.37 23.57
C PRO A 512 -10.28 -25.26 22.72
N VAL A 513 -10.92 -24.09 22.68
CA VAL A 513 -12.11 -23.84 21.86
C VAL A 513 -11.77 -23.93 20.37
N SER A 514 -10.64 -23.35 19.96
CA SER A 514 -10.13 -23.43 18.58
C SER A 514 -9.75 -24.86 18.18
N ILE A 515 -9.08 -25.60 19.08
CA ILE A 515 -8.73 -27.01 18.88
C ILE A 515 -10.00 -27.85 18.70
N TYR A 516 -11.00 -27.68 19.56
CA TYR A 516 -12.28 -28.39 19.46
C TYR A 516 -12.99 -28.06 18.14
N SER A 517 -13.05 -26.78 17.76
CA SER A 517 -13.65 -26.37 16.49
C SER A 517 -12.99 -27.08 15.31
N THR A 518 -11.66 -27.15 15.29
CA THR A 518 -10.90 -27.68 14.15
C THR A 518 -10.89 -29.21 14.12
N PHE A 519 -10.48 -29.85 15.21
CA PHE A 519 -10.20 -31.28 15.26
C PHE A 519 -11.36 -32.14 15.75
N VAL A 520 -12.46 -31.54 16.22
CA VAL A 520 -13.67 -32.28 16.63
C VAL A 520 -14.85 -31.89 15.75
N LEU A 521 -15.20 -30.60 15.71
CA LEU A 521 -16.38 -30.16 14.97
C LEU A 521 -16.17 -30.27 13.45
N GLU A 522 -15.15 -29.62 12.89
CA GLU A 522 -14.90 -29.65 11.44
C GLU A 522 -14.42 -31.04 10.97
N GLU A 523 -13.67 -31.78 11.79
CA GLU A 523 -13.27 -33.17 11.49
C GLU A 523 -14.47 -34.11 11.42
N LYS A 524 -15.42 -34.02 12.37
CA LYS A 524 -16.66 -34.84 12.39
C LYS A 524 -17.46 -34.73 11.08
N HIS A 525 -17.43 -33.56 10.45
CA HIS A 525 -18.13 -33.28 9.20
C HIS A 525 -17.23 -33.36 7.96
N GLY A 526 -15.98 -33.82 8.11
CA GLY A 526 -15.05 -34.10 7.02
C GLY A 526 -14.40 -32.86 6.38
N PHE A 527 -14.59 -31.68 6.95
CA PHE A 527 -14.07 -30.41 6.43
C PHE A 527 -12.63 -30.13 6.83
N ASN A 528 -12.20 -30.59 8.00
CA ASN A 528 -10.82 -30.40 8.42
C ASN A 528 -9.86 -31.19 7.52
N LYS A 529 -8.76 -30.53 7.14
CA LYS A 529 -7.61 -31.11 6.43
C LYS A 529 -6.30 -30.75 7.11
N MET A 530 -6.34 -29.98 8.19
CA MET A 530 -5.15 -29.58 8.94
C MET A 530 -4.64 -30.76 9.78
N THR A 531 -3.33 -30.96 9.77
CA THR A 531 -2.66 -31.80 10.77
C THR A 531 -2.34 -30.99 12.03
N PRO A 532 -2.19 -31.62 13.22
CA PRO A 532 -1.81 -30.91 14.44
C PRO A 532 -0.51 -30.10 14.29
N GLN A 533 0.47 -30.65 13.56
CA GLN A 533 1.73 -29.94 13.27
C GLN A 533 1.50 -28.69 12.42
N LEU A 534 0.69 -28.78 11.37
CA LEU A 534 0.36 -27.63 10.54
C LEU A 534 -0.42 -26.57 11.33
N PHE A 535 -1.36 -26.99 12.18
CA PHE A 535 -2.12 -26.11 13.05
C PHE A 535 -1.20 -25.31 13.97
N VAL A 536 -0.35 -25.98 14.75
CA VAL A 536 0.59 -25.30 15.65
C VAL A 536 1.55 -24.39 14.87
N ALA A 537 2.09 -24.86 13.74
CA ALA A 537 2.98 -24.07 12.92
C ALA A 537 2.28 -22.80 12.39
N ASP A 538 1.05 -22.91 11.90
CA ASP A 538 0.28 -21.77 11.41
C ASP A 538 -0.11 -20.81 12.54
N THR A 539 -0.49 -21.33 13.72
CA THR A 539 -0.75 -20.51 14.91
C THR A 539 0.49 -19.70 15.31
N LEU A 540 1.65 -20.34 15.46
CA LEU A 540 2.88 -19.65 15.86
C LEU A 540 3.39 -18.69 14.79
N LYS A 541 3.33 -19.07 13.50
CA LYS A 541 3.65 -18.15 12.39
C LYS A 541 2.70 -16.95 12.37
N GLY A 542 1.40 -17.19 12.61
CA GLY A 542 0.39 -16.14 12.72
C GLY A 542 0.72 -15.16 13.84
N TRP A 543 1.07 -15.64 15.03
CA TRP A 543 1.49 -14.80 16.14
C TRP A 543 2.77 -14.02 15.82
N ALA A 544 3.78 -14.67 15.23
CA ALA A 544 5.03 -14.01 14.86
C ALA A 544 4.81 -12.86 13.87
N VAL A 545 4.02 -13.09 12.81
CA VAL A 545 3.63 -12.05 11.84
C VAL A 545 2.81 -10.95 12.52
N GLY A 546 1.85 -11.35 13.36
CA GLY A 546 1.00 -10.44 14.13
C GLY A 546 1.81 -9.50 15.03
N PHE A 547 2.80 -10.00 15.76
CA PHE A 547 3.69 -9.16 16.58
C PHE A 547 4.65 -8.32 15.73
N ALA A 548 5.21 -8.88 14.65
CA ALA A 548 6.13 -8.16 13.77
C ALA A 548 5.48 -6.93 13.13
N ILE A 549 4.17 -6.97 12.86
CA ILE A 549 3.42 -5.85 12.30
C ILE A 549 2.75 -5.03 13.42
N GLY A 550 2.14 -5.70 14.38
CA GLY A 550 1.32 -5.10 15.42
C GLY A 550 2.11 -4.26 16.42
N ALA A 551 3.32 -4.69 16.83
CA ALA A 551 4.11 -3.91 17.77
C ALA A 551 4.63 -2.59 17.18
N PRO A 552 5.20 -2.55 15.96
CA PRO A 552 5.52 -1.27 15.29
C PRO A 552 4.29 -0.41 15.01
N PHE A 553 3.17 -1.02 14.61
CA PHE A 553 1.91 -0.30 14.40
C PHE A 553 1.42 0.37 15.69
N MET A 554 1.43 -0.36 16.81
CA MET A 554 1.06 0.15 18.13
C MET A 554 2.00 1.26 18.58
N ALA A 555 3.30 1.10 18.38
CA ALA A 555 4.30 2.12 18.69
C ALA A 555 4.04 3.41 17.88
N ALA A 556 3.78 3.28 16.58
CA ALA A 556 3.46 4.42 15.71
C ALA A 556 2.14 5.09 16.12
N PHE A 557 1.10 4.30 16.39
CA PHE A 557 -0.20 4.78 16.88
C PHE A 557 -0.01 5.64 18.14
N LEU A 558 0.62 5.08 19.17
CA LEU A 558 0.83 5.78 20.45
C LEU A 558 1.73 7.00 20.27
N LYS A 559 2.76 6.89 19.42
CA LYS A 559 3.66 8.02 19.18
C LYS A 559 2.98 9.16 18.45
N ILE A 560 2.06 8.88 17.52
CA ILE A 560 1.27 9.92 16.84
C ILE A 560 0.35 10.62 17.82
N VAL A 561 -0.32 9.87 18.71
CA VAL A 561 -1.18 10.47 19.74
C VAL A 561 -0.38 11.37 20.69
N ASP A 562 0.77 10.89 21.16
CA ASP A 562 1.69 11.65 22.01
C ASP A 562 2.24 12.91 21.30
N TRP A 563 2.70 12.76 20.06
CA TRP A 563 3.32 13.84 19.29
C TRP A 563 2.32 14.94 18.87
N ALA A 564 1.12 14.56 18.43
CA ALA A 564 0.15 15.49 17.89
C ALA A 564 -0.79 16.09 18.96
N GLY A 565 -0.79 15.56 20.18
CA GLY A 565 -1.57 16.08 21.30
C GLY A 565 -3.06 16.20 20.96
N GLN A 566 -3.67 17.36 21.21
CA GLN A 566 -5.10 17.60 20.96
C GLN A 566 -5.56 17.37 19.51
N SER A 567 -4.66 17.55 18.54
CA SER A 567 -4.99 17.44 17.12
C SER A 567 -4.53 16.11 16.52
N PHE A 568 -4.47 15.03 17.29
CA PHE A 568 -3.98 13.73 16.79
C PHE A 568 -4.87 13.09 15.73
N VAL A 569 -6.18 13.36 15.73
CA VAL A 569 -7.15 12.64 14.90
C VAL A 569 -6.82 12.69 13.39
N PRO A 570 -6.55 13.85 12.75
CA PRO A 570 -6.19 13.88 11.33
C PRO A 570 -4.89 13.15 10.99
N TRP A 571 -3.89 13.21 11.87
CA TRP A 571 -2.60 12.51 11.70
C TRP A 571 -2.76 11.01 11.84
N LEU A 572 -3.55 10.59 12.82
CA LEU A 572 -3.86 9.20 13.04
C LEU A 572 -4.67 8.64 11.86
N MET A 573 -5.67 9.37 11.35
CA MET A 573 -6.40 8.98 10.13
C MET A 573 -5.47 8.85 8.92
N THR A 574 -4.54 9.80 8.74
CA THR A 574 -3.55 9.73 7.65
C THR A 574 -2.69 8.46 7.78
N PHE A 575 -2.25 8.14 8.99
CA PHE A 575 -1.53 6.91 9.29
C PHE A 575 -2.36 5.66 9.00
N MET A 576 -3.63 5.62 9.46
CA MET A 576 -4.54 4.49 9.24
C MET A 576 -4.81 4.23 7.77
N ILE A 577 -5.10 5.28 6.98
CA ILE A 577 -5.32 5.17 5.54
C ILE A 577 -4.05 4.67 4.86
N THR A 578 -2.89 5.23 5.20
CA THR A 578 -1.61 4.84 4.61
C THR A 578 -1.28 3.37 4.93
N PHE A 579 -1.46 2.97 6.19
CA PHE A 579 -1.24 1.59 6.63
C PHE A 579 -2.21 0.62 5.96
N GLN A 580 -3.50 0.96 5.88
CA GLN A 580 -4.52 0.13 5.23
C GLN A 580 -4.23 -0.05 3.73
N LEU A 581 -3.90 1.04 3.02
CA LEU A 581 -3.53 0.96 1.60
C LEU A 581 -2.25 0.14 1.39
N ALA A 582 -1.27 0.25 2.29
CA ALA A 582 -0.09 -0.62 2.27
C ALA A 582 -0.47 -2.09 2.48
N MET A 583 -1.36 -2.39 3.43
CA MET A 583 -1.81 -3.75 3.71
C MET A 583 -2.61 -4.38 2.57
N VAL A 584 -3.36 -3.60 1.79
CA VAL A 584 -4.04 -4.09 0.57
C VAL A 584 -3.04 -4.70 -0.43
N VAL A 585 -1.80 -4.19 -0.47
CA VAL A 585 -0.73 -4.74 -1.32
C VAL A 585 0.08 -5.80 -0.57
N LEU A 586 0.51 -5.52 0.67
CA LEU A 586 1.40 -6.38 1.45
C LEU A 586 0.75 -7.71 1.84
N TYR A 587 -0.56 -7.72 2.14
CA TYR A 587 -1.24 -8.94 2.56
C TYR A 587 -1.18 -10.04 1.50
N PRO A 588 -1.67 -9.84 0.26
CA PRO A 588 -1.64 -10.90 -0.75
C PRO A 588 -0.24 -11.18 -1.31
N THR A 589 0.67 -10.20 -1.31
CA THR A 589 2.00 -10.35 -1.95
C THR A 589 3.10 -10.86 -1.02
N VAL A 590 3.00 -10.59 0.29
CA VAL A 590 4.02 -10.95 1.28
C VAL A 590 3.47 -11.87 2.35
N ILE A 591 2.32 -11.53 2.94
CA ILE A 591 1.81 -12.26 4.12
C ILE A 591 1.18 -13.59 3.71
N GLN A 592 0.26 -13.57 2.76
CA GLN A 592 -0.46 -14.76 2.31
C GLN A 592 0.48 -15.86 1.78
N PRO A 593 1.53 -15.58 1.00
CA PRO A 593 2.50 -16.59 0.57
C PRO A 593 3.25 -17.30 1.71
N LEU A 594 3.30 -16.74 2.93
CA LEU A 594 3.88 -17.41 4.11
C LEU A 594 3.01 -18.56 4.63
N PHE A 595 1.72 -18.53 4.30
CA PHE A 595 0.74 -19.53 4.72
C PHE A 595 0.32 -20.44 3.56
N ASN A 596 0.12 -19.87 2.38
CA ASN A 596 -0.43 -20.56 1.23
C ASN A 596 0.50 -20.52 0.02
N LYS A 597 0.49 -21.61 -0.74
CA LYS A 597 1.16 -21.63 -2.05
C LYS A 597 0.20 -21.04 -3.09
N LEU A 598 0.61 -19.92 -3.68
CA LEU A 598 -0.03 -19.35 -4.87
C LEU A 598 0.71 -19.87 -6.11
N SER A 599 0.00 -20.58 -6.98
CA SER A 599 0.54 -21.09 -8.25
C SER A 599 -0.24 -20.47 -9.42
N PRO A 600 0.37 -20.15 -10.57
CA PRO A 600 -0.37 -19.67 -11.73
C PRO A 600 -1.43 -20.68 -12.18
N LEU A 601 -2.58 -20.19 -12.67
CA LEU A 601 -3.62 -21.06 -13.25
C LEU A 601 -3.10 -21.69 -14.55
N GLU A 602 -3.22 -23.02 -14.64
CA GLU A 602 -2.81 -23.80 -15.81
C GLU A 602 -3.60 -23.36 -17.07
N THR A 603 -2.97 -23.51 -18.24
CA THR A 603 -3.63 -23.25 -19.52
C THR A 603 -4.70 -24.31 -19.78
N GLY A 604 -5.93 -23.87 -20.04
CA GLY A 604 -7.05 -24.77 -20.30
C GLY A 604 -8.38 -24.02 -20.46
N PRO A 605 -9.50 -24.74 -20.64
CA PRO A 605 -10.81 -24.15 -20.92
C PRO A 605 -11.25 -23.11 -19.88
N LEU A 606 -10.97 -23.36 -18.60
CA LEU A 606 -11.27 -22.43 -17.51
C LEU A 606 -10.53 -21.11 -17.69
N ARG A 607 -9.21 -21.16 -17.92
CA ARG A 607 -8.39 -19.95 -18.07
C ARG A 607 -8.85 -19.13 -19.27
N THR A 608 -9.11 -19.77 -20.41
CA THR A 608 -9.61 -19.11 -21.63
C THR A 608 -10.94 -18.41 -21.39
N ARG A 609 -11.89 -19.07 -20.70
CA ARG A 609 -13.20 -18.47 -20.34
C ARG A 609 -13.04 -17.25 -19.45
N ILE A 610 -12.15 -17.30 -18.46
CA ILE A 610 -11.91 -16.17 -17.54
C ILE A 610 -11.24 -15.00 -18.26
N GLU A 611 -10.19 -15.25 -19.02
CA GLU A 611 -9.51 -14.21 -19.80
C GLU A 611 -10.45 -13.58 -20.84
N GLY A 612 -11.34 -14.37 -21.45
CA GLY A 612 -12.39 -13.90 -22.35
C GLY A 612 -13.44 -13.03 -21.65
N LEU A 613 -13.91 -13.43 -20.47
CA LEU A 613 -14.81 -12.60 -19.65
C LEU A 613 -14.15 -11.29 -19.22
N ALA A 614 -12.91 -11.35 -18.73
CA ALA A 614 -12.15 -10.16 -18.33
C ALA A 614 -11.96 -9.19 -19.50
N SER A 615 -11.62 -9.71 -20.68
CA SER A 615 -11.44 -8.90 -21.90
C SER A 615 -12.74 -8.22 -22.33
N ARG A 616 -13.86 -8.96 -22.36
CA ARG A 616 -15.19 -8.41 -22.68
C ARG A 616 -15.62 -7.30 -21.74
N LEU A 617 -15.26 -7.40 -20.47
CA LEU A 617 -15.59 -6.41 -19.44
C LEU A 617 -14.54 -5.31 -19.27
N ASN A 618 -13.48 -5.29 -20.09
CA ASN A 618 -12.32 -4.41 -19.97
C ASN A 618 -11.73 -4.41 -18.55
N PHE A 619 -11.72 -5.58 -17.91
CA PHE A 619 -11.14 -5.77 -16.60
C PHE A 619 -9.61 -5.86 -16.73
N PRO A 620 -8.83 -5.06 -15.97
CA PRO A 620 -7.37 -5.01 -16.06
C PRO A 620 -6.71 -6.22 -15.37
N LEU A 621 -7.00 -7.41 -15.88
CA LEU A 621 -6.44 -8.67 -15.42
C LEU A 621 -4.94 -8.73 -15.69
N THR A 622 -4.14 -8.94 -14.65
CA THR A 622 -2.69 -9.12 -14.76
C THR A 622 -2.30 -10.59 -14.63
N ASP A 623 -2.68 -11.24 -13.52
CA ASP A 623 -2.39 -12.66 -13.28
C ASP A 623 -3.59 -13.40 -12.69
N LEU A 624 -3.64 -14.70 -13.00
CA LEU A 624 -4.59 -15.68 -12.45
C LEU A 624 -3.82 -16.69 -11.60
N TYR A 625 -4.20 -16.81 -10.33
CA TYR A 625 -3.59 -17.72 -9.38
C TYR A 625 -4.58 -18.74 -8.83
N VAL A 626 -4.06 -19.91 -8.48
CA VAL A 626 -4.71 -20.94 -7.69
C VAL A 626 -4.05 -20.98 -6.32
N ILE A 627 -4.88 -20.94 -5.26
CA ILE A 627 -4.44 -21.09 -3.87
C ILE A 627 -4.73 -22.49 -3.36
N ASP A 628 -3.77 -23.07 -2.62
CA ASP A 628 -3.84 -24.40 -2.00
C ASP A 628 -4.75 -24.43 -0.74
N GLY A 629 -6.01 -24.01 -0.89
CA GLY A 629 -7.01 -23.99 0.19
C GLY A 629 -7.26 -25.37 0.79
N SER A 630 -7.21 -26.42 -0.04
CA SER A 630 -7.41 -27.82 0.36
C SER A 630 -6.47 -28.33 1.45
N LYS A 631 -5.31 -27.68 1.65
CA LYS A 631 -4.36 -28.01 2.72
C LYS A 631 -4.94 -27.75 4.12
N ARG A 632 -5.94 -26.86 4.23
CA ARG A 632 -6.54 -26.47 5.51
C ARG A 632 -7.98 -26.90 5.64
N SER A 633 -8.75 -26.75 4.57
CA SER A 633 -10.19 -27.03 4.61
C SER A 633 -10.70 -27.46 3.24
N ALA A 634 -11.78 -28.22 3.24
CA ALA A 634 -12.52 -28.56 2.01
C ALA A 634 -13.47 -27.43 1.53
N HIS A 635 -13.49 -26.27 2.19
CA HIS A 635 -14.27 -25.10 1.77
C HIS A 635 -13.73 -24.44 0.49
N SER A 636 -14.65 -23.92 -0.32
CA SER A 636 -14.38 -23.30 -1.63
C SER A 636 -14.65 -21.79 -1.61
N ASN A 637 -13.76 -21.00 -2.23
CA ASN A 637 -13.92 -19.55 -2.37
C ASN A 637 -13.13 -18.99 -3.58
N ALA A 638 -13.39 -17.75 -3.96
CA ALA A 638 -12.63 -16.97 -4.93
C ALA A 638 -12.57 -15.51 -4.48
N TYR A 639 -11.54 -14.79 -4.88
CA TYR A 639 -11.47 -13.34 -4.66
C TYR A 639 -10.49 -12.70 -5.64
N PHE A 640 -10.55 -11.37 -5.77
CA PHE A 640 -9.55 -10.60 -6.49
C PHE A 640 -8.89 -9.56 -5.56
N TYR A 641 -7.66 -9.22 -5.88
CA TYR A 641 -6.91 -8.18 -5.17
C TYR A 641 -6.08 -7.33 -6.14
N GLY A 642 -5.45 -6.29 -5.62
CA GLY A 642 -4.57 -5.42 -6.39
C GLY A 642 -5.12 -4.01 -6.59
N LEU A 643 -4.31 -3.16 -7.20
CA LEU A 643 -4.63 -1.75 -7.43
C LEU A 643 -5.66 -1.61 -8.57
N PRO A 644 -6.38 -0.47 -8.70
CA PRO A 644 -7.41 -0.32 -9.73
C PRO A 644 -6.97 -0.63 -11.16
N TRP A 645 -5.68 -0.44 -11.47
CA TRP A 645 -5.07 -0.64 -12.80
C TRP A 645 -4.31 -1.96 -12.96
N SER A 646 -4.22 -2.80 -11.93
CA SER A 646 -3.58 -4.12 -12.00
C SER A 646 -4.23 -5.03 -10.98
N LYS A 647 -5.03 -5.97 -11.49
CA LYS A 647 -5.84 -6.89 -10.69
C LYS A 647 -5.38 -8.32 -10.87
N HIS A 648 -5.34 -9.04 -9.75
CA HIS A 648 -5.03 -10.46 -9.71
C HIS A 648 -6.27 -11.20 -9.23
N ILE A 649 -6.60 -12.32 -9.87
CA ILE A 649 -7.69 -13.22 -9.47
C ILE A 649 -7.07 -14.43 -8.77
N VAL A 650 -7.63 -14.81 -7.62
CA VAL A 650 -7.23 -16.01 -6.87
C VAL A 650 -8.42 -16.94 -6.72
N LEU A 651 -8.25 -18.17 -7.19
CA LEU A 651 -9.24 -19.24 -7.11
C LEU A 651 -8.77 -20.32 -6.14
N PHE A 652 -9.65 -20.82 -5.28
CA PHE A 652 -9.31 -21.96 -4.43
C PHE A 652 -9.26 -23.23 -5.27
N ASP A 653 -8.29 -24.10 -5.00
CA ASP A 653 -8.19 -25.40 -5.67
C ASP A 653 -9.42 -26.30 -5.42
N THR A 654 -10.02 -26.18 -4.22
CA THR A 654 -11.30 -26.83 -3.86
C THR A 654 -12.47 -26.34 -4.70
N LEU A 655 -12.47 -25.06 -5.09
CA LEU A 655 -13.49 -24.47 -5.96
C LEU A 655 -13.34 -25.03 -7.39
N ILE A 656 -12.11 -25.09 -7.91
CA ILE A 656 -11.83 -25.60 -9.26
C ILE A 656 -12.18 -27.09 -9.39
N LYS A 657 -11.91 -27.90 -8.36
CA LYS A 657 -12.19 -29.35 -8.39
C LYS A 657 -13.67 -29.71 -8.33
N LYS A 658 -14.54 -28.79 -7.89
CA LYS A 658 -15.94 -29.06 -7.53
C LYS A 658 -16.95 -28.32 -8.40
N SER A 659 -16.48 -27.50 -9.34
CA SER A 659 -17.36 -26.66 -10.16
C SER A 659 -16.93 -26.72 -11.61
N GLU A 660 -17.91 -26.74 -12.51
CA GLU A 660 -17.65 -26.73 -13.94
C GLU A 660 -17.05 -25.39 -14.38
N PRO A 661 -16.21 -25.35 -15.44
CA PRO A 661 -15.62 -24.10 -15.91
C PRO A 661 -16.63 -22.99 -16.23
N ALA A 662 -17.83 -23.36 -16.67
CA ALA A 662 -18.93 -22.42 -16.92
C ALA A 662 -19.56 -21.84 -15.65
N GLU A 663 -19.62 -22.62 -14.58
CA GLU A 663 -20.10 -22.17 -13.27
C GLU A 663 -19.11 -21.19 -12.65
N LEU A 664 -17.81 -21.48 -12.78
CA LEU A 664 -16.73 -20.59 -12.32
C LEU A 664 -16.68 -19.28 -13.09
N GLU A 665 -16.93 -19.29 -14.40
CA GLU A 665 -17.09 -18.05 -15.18
C GLU A 665 -18.21 -17.18 -14.59
N ALA A 666 -19.34 -17.78 -14.20
CA ALA A 666 -20.48 -17.06 -13.64
C ALA A 666 -20.22 -16.53 -12.22
N VAL A 667 -19.52 -17.30 -11.37
CA VAL A 667 -19.04 -16.81 -10.08
C VAL A 667 -18.11 -15.61 -10.28
N LEU A 668 -17.22 -15.66 -11.26
CA LEU A 668 -16.34 -14.53 -11.56
C LEU A 668 -17.09 -13.34 -12.17
N ALA A 669 -18.15 -13.55 -12.95
CA ALA A 669 -19.02 -12.46 -13.40
C ALA A 669 -19.64 -11.70 -12.21
N HIS A 670 -20.09 -12.42 -11.18
CA HIS A 670 -20.54 -11.83 -9.92
C HIS A 670 -19.41 -11.04 -9.22
N GLU A 671 -18.22 -11.62 -9.06
CA GLU A 671 -17.06 -10.93 -8.48
C GLU A 671 -16.69 -9.64 -9.25
N LEU A 672 -16.74 -9.69 -10.58
CA LEU A 672 -16.51 -8.52 -11.44
C LEU A 672 -17.61 -7.47 -11.32
N GLY A 673 -18.82 -7.85 -10.92
CA GLY A 673 -19.88 -6.92 -10.51
C GLY A 673 -19.48 -6.06 -9.31
N HIS A 674 -18.81 -6.65 -8.31
CA HIS A 674 -18.28 -5.88 -7.17
C HIS A 674 -17.22 -4.86 -7.60
N TRP A 675 -16.39 -5.23 -8.57
CA TRP A 675 -15.43 -4.30 -9.15
C TRP A 675 -16.13 -3.18 -9.95
N LYS A 676 -17.07 -3.54 -10.84
CA LYS A 676 -17.81 -2.59 -11.69
C LYS A 676 -18.50 -1.50 -10.88
N TYR A 677 -19.16 -1.88 -9.78
CA TYR A 677 -19.84 -0.92 -8.90
C TYR A 677 -18.96 -0.35 -7.79
N SER A 678 -17.66 -0.66 -7.78
CA SER A 678 -16.68 -0.18 -6.79
C SER A 678 -17.10 -0.47 -5.34
N HIS A 679 -17.72 -1.63 -5.08
CA HIS A 679 -18.18 -2.03 -3.74
C HIS A 679 -17.04 -1.99 -2.70
N PRO A 680 -15.83 -2.51 -2.98
CA PRO A 680 -14.73 -2.43 -2.02
C PRO A 680 -14.31 -0.99 -1.67
N MET A 681 -14.35 -0.06 -2.64
CA MET A 681 -14.02 1.35 -2.38
C MET A 681 -15.12 2.05 -1.55
N LYS A 682 -16.39 1.73 -1.80
CA LYS A 682 -17.52 2.23 -0.99
C LYS A 682 -17.41 1.73 0.46
N LEU A 683 -17.14 0.44 0.67
CA LEU A 683 -16.93 -0.11 2.01
C LEU A 683 -15.69 0.50 2.68
N MET A 684 -14.60 0.70 1.93
CA MET A 684 -13.42 1.37 2.46
C MET A 684 -13.75 2.80 2.92
N LEU A 685 -14.51 3.58 2.15
CA LEU A 685 -14.93 4.92 2.54
C LEU A 685 -15.81 4.90 3.81
N VAL A 686 -16.79 3.99 3.87
CA VAL A 686 -17.63 3.79 5.06
C VAL A 686 -16.77 3.45 6.29
N SER A 687 -15.77 2.57 6.13
CA SER A 687 -14.83 2.24 7.21
C SER A 687 -13.98 3.44 7.67
N GLN A 688 -13.59 4.33 6.75
CA GLN A 688 -12.85 5.55 7.13
C GLN A 688 -13.73 6.54 7.89
N ILE A 689 -15.00 6.67 7.50
CA ILE A 689 -15.96 7.52 8.21
C ILE A 689 -16.19 6.96 9.62
N HIS A 690 -16.35 5.64 9.74
CA HIS A 690 -16.46 4.96 11.04
C HIS A 690 -15.24 5.20 11.93
N LEU A 691 -14.02 4.97 11.41
CA LEU A 691 -12.78 5.22 12.15
C LEU A 691 -12.62 6.69 12.54
N LEU A 692 -13.00 7.63 11.67
CA LEU A 692 -12.97 9.05 11.98
C LEU A 692 -13.92 9.37 13.15
N ALA A 693 -15.14 8.84 13.14
CA ALA A 693 -16.10 9.02 14.24
C ALA A 693 -15.56 8.44 15.54
N LEU A 694 -15.01 7.22 15.49
CA LEU A 694 -14.38 6.53 16.61
C LEU A 694 -13.26 7.38 17.24
N PHE A 695 -12.28 7.81 16.46
CA PHE A 695 -11.17 8.60 16.98
C PHE A 695 -11.57 10.01 17.40
N SER A 696 -12.62 10.59 16.82
CA SER A 696 -13.13 11.91 17.23
C SER A 696 -13.81 11.87 18.61
N VAL A 697 -14.38 10.73 19.00
CA VAL A 697 -15.05 10.54 20.30
C VAL A 697 -14.06 10.09 21.39
N PHE A 698 -12.87 9.61 21.03
CA PHE A 698 -11.87 9.12 21.97
C PHE A 698 -11.26 10.15 22.97
N PRO A 699 -11.04 11.45 22.64
CA PRO A 699 -10.28 12.36 23.51
C PRO A 699 -10.80 12.53 24.96
N PRO A 700 -12.12 12.62 25.23
CA PRO A 700 -12.64 12.64 26.60
C PRO A 700 -12.30 11.38 27.41
N PHE A 701 -12.32 10.20 26.77
CA PHE A 701 -11.98 8.92 27.42
C PHE A 701 -10.49 8.81 27.70
N MET A 702 -9.65 9.33 26.81
CA MET A 702 -8.19 9.36 26.99
C MET A 702 -7.75 10.09 28.27
N ARG A 703 -8.55 11.06 28.74
CA ARG A 703 -8.28 11.85 29.95
C ARG A 703 -9.09 11.39 31.16
N SER A 704 -9.95 10.39 31.00
CA SER A 704 -10.88 9.96 32.04
C SER A 704 -10.19 9.08 33.07
N TRP A 705 -9.79 9.68 34.19
CA TRP A 705 -9.37 8.92 35.36
C TRP A 705 -10.54 8.11 35.99
N PRO A 706 -11.82 8.57 36.00
CA PRO A 706 -12.91 7.77 36.56
C PRO A 706 -13.14 6.48 35.77
N LEU A 707 -12.95 6.51 34.44
CA LEU A 707 -13.02 5.32 33.59
C LEU A 707 -12.06 4.25 34.09
N LEU A 708 -10.76 4.53 34.14
CA LEU A 708 -9.76 3.55 34.57
C LEU A 708 -9.94 3.16 36.05
N ALA A 709 -10.29 4.10 36.92
CA ALA A 709 -10.54 3.83 38.33
C ALA A 709 -11.68 2.81 38.52
N SER A 710 -12.74 2.88 37.71
CA SER A 710 -13.86 1.92 37.76
C SER A 710 -13.45 0.48 37.39
N PHE A 711 -12.35 0.30 36.64
CA PHE A 711 -11.76 -1.00 36.32
C PHE A 711 -10.64 -1.42 37.30
N GLY A 712 -10.49 -0.70 38.42
CA GLY A 712 -9.55 -1.04 39.49
C GLY A 712 -8.11 -0.58 39.26
N PHE A 713 -7.86 0.33 38.32
CA PHE A 713 -6.54 0.95 38.18
C PHE A 713 -6.27 1.92 39.35
N PRO A 714 -5.08 1.89 39.96
CA PRO A 714 -4.74 2.76 41.09
C PRO A 714 -4.37 4.17 40.61
N ILE A 715 -5.35 4.91 40.11
CA ILE A 715 -5.18 6.26 39.57
C ILE A 715 -6.15 7.25 40.21
N GLY A 716 -5.76 8.51 40.26
CA GLY A 716 -6.58 9.61 40.78
C GLY A 716 -6.70 10.78 39.80
N PRO A 717 -7.35 11.88 40.21
CA PRO A 717 -7.59 13.05 39.37
C PRO A 717 -6.33 13.69 38.76
N GLU A 718 -5.19 13.57 39.43
CA GLU A 718 -3.91 14.14 38.99
C GLU A 718 -3.08 13.18 38.12
N SER A 719 -3.53 11.92 37.98
CA SER A 719 -2.81 10.91 37.20
C SER A 719 -3.08 11.07 35.71
N LYS A 720 -2.04 10.93 34.87
CA LYS A 720 -2.21 10.83 33.41
C LYS A 720 -2.55 9.38 33.04
N PRO A 721 -3.76 9.08 32.53
CA PRO A 721 -4.10 7.72 32.08
C PRO A 721 -3.20 7.27 30.91
N PRO A 722 -2.70 6.02 30.91
CA PRO A 722 -1.99 5.48 29.76
C PRO A 722 -2.91 5.39 28.54
N VAL A 723 -2.45 5.90 27.39
CA VAL A 723 -3.30 6.05 26.20
C VAL A 723 -3.85 4.72 25.72
N LEU A 724 -3.03 3.66 25.70
CA LEU A 724 -3.46 2.33 25.26
C LEU A 724 -4.54 1.75 26.17
N VAL A 725 -4.39 1.88 27.49
CA VAL A 725 -5.37 1.37 28.46
C VAL A 725 -6.70 2.09 28.28
N ALA A 726 -6.66 3.43 28.21
CA ALA A 726 -7.86 4.23 27.96
C ALA A 726 -8.53 3.86 26.64
N PHE A 727 -7.76 3.62 25.58
CA PHE A 727 -8.28 3.18 24.28
C PHE A 727 -8.98 1.83 24.36
N LEU A 728 -8.40 0.83 25.03
CA LEU A 728 -9.02 -0.49 25.19
C LEU A 728 -10.32 -0.43 26.01
N LEU A 729 -10.34 0.32 27.11
CA LEU A 729 -11.56 0.49 27.92
C LEU A 729 -12.63 1.28 27.15
N TYR A 730 -12.23 2.29 26.38
CA TYR A 730 -13.11 3.00 25.46
C TYR A 730 -13.77 2.05 24.45
N GLN A 731 -13.02 1.13 23.84
CA GLN A 731 -13.57 0.11 22.93
C GLN A 731 -14.63 -0.76 23.61
N MET A 732 -14.45 -1.10 24.88
CA MET A 732 -15.44 -1.85 25.65
C MET A 732 -16.73 -1.04 25.88
N VAL A 733 -16.60 0.26 26.17
CA VAL A 733 -17.76 1.15 26.38
C VAL A 733 -18.59 1.28 25.10
N ILE A 734 -17.97 1.40 23.93
CA ILE A 734 -18.71 1.61 22.67
C ILE A 734 -19.27 0.34 22.03
N THR A 735 -18.99 -0.85 22.60
CA THR A 735 -19.39 -2.15 22.02
C THR A 735 -20.88 -2.25 21.58
N PRO A 736 -21.86 -1.66 22.29
CA PRO A 736 -23.26 -1.64 21.83
C PRO A 736 -23.46 -0.87 20.52
N ILE A 737 -22.75 0.24 20.37
CA ILE A 737 -22.80 1.07 19.15
C ILE A 737 -22.16 0.28 18.01
N GLU A 738 -21.02 -0.38 18.25
CA GLU A 738 -20.37 -1.25 17.25
C GLU A 738 -21.29 -2.39 16.78
N SER A 739 -22.11 -2.95 17.68
CA SER A 739 -23.08 -4.00 17.32
C SER A 739 -24.15 -3.49 16.35
N ILE A 740 -24.60 -2.24 16.51
CA ILE A 740 -25.57 -1.60 15.61
C ILE A 740 -24.89 -1.25 14.27
N VAL A 741 -23.69 -0.68 14.31
CA VAL A 741 -22.92 -0.35 13.10
C VAL A 741 -22.64 -1.61 12.29
N GLY A 742 -22.26 -2.72 12.94
CA GLY A 742 -22.05 -4.01 12.30
C GLY A 742 -23.29 -4.52 11.57
N PHE A 743 -24.47 -4.41 12.19
CA PHE A 743 -25.75 -4.73 11.54
C PHE A 743 -25.99 -3.88 10.28
N LEU A 744 -25.74 -2.57 10.34
CA LEU A 744 -25.90 -1.66 9.19
C LEU A 744 -24.92 -1.98 8.06
N ILE A 745 -23.68 -2.33 8.40
CA ILE A 745 -22.66 -2.75 7.41
C ILE A 745 -23.08 -4.05 6.75
N ASN A 746 -23.61 -5.03 7.50
CA ASN A 746 -24.14 -6.28 6.94
C ASN A 746 -25.31 -6.02 5.99
N ALA A 747 -26.24 -5.12 6.35
CA ALA A 747 -27.34 -4.72 5.48
C ALA A 747 -26.84 -4.08 4.16
N LEU A 748 -25.82 -3.23 4.24
CA LEU A 748 -25.18 -2.63 3.06
C LEU A 748 -24.49 -3.70 2.19
N SER A 749 -23.76 -4.64 2.81
CA SER A 749 -23.12 -5.76 2.12
C SER A 749 -24.14 -6.60 1.36
N ARG A 750 -25.27 -6.97 1.98
CA ARG A 750 -26.35 -7.72 1.32
C ARG A 750 -26.89 -7.00 0.08
N ARG A 751 -26.97 -5.66 0.11
CA ARG A 751 -27.37 -4.87 -1.06
C ARG A 751 -26.35 -4.96 -2.19
N PHE A 752 -25.06 -4.95 -1.87
CA PHE A 752 -23.98 -5.10 -2.85
C PHE A 752 -23.97 -6.49 -3.52
N GLU A 753 -24.30 -7.54 -2.77
CA GLU A 753 -24.47 -8.90 -3.31
C GLU A 753 -25.59 -8.96 -4.35
N TYR A 754 -26.77 -8.39 -4.07
CA TYR A 754 -27.87 -8.34 -5.04
C TYR A 754 -27.48 -7.56 -6.31
N GLN A 755 -26.70 -6.49 -6.17
CA GLN A 755 -26.21 -5.72 -7.32
C GLN A 755 -25.21 -6.51 -8.17
N ALA A 756 -24.34 -7.30 -7.53
CA ALA A 756 -23.41 -8.19 -8.23
C ALA A 756 -24.12 -9.35 -8.94
N ASP A 757 -25.12 -9.96 -8.30
CA ASP A 757 -25.99 -10.97 -8.93
C ASP A 757 -26.75 -10.41 -10.14
N GLN A 758 -27.33 -9.22 -9.99
CA GLN A 758 -28.01 -8.52 -11.08
C GLN A 758 -27.05 -8.28 -12.25
N PHE A 759 -25.86 -7.76 -11.98
CA PHE A 759 -24.84 -7.50 -13.00
C PHE A 759 -24.49 -8.76 -13.79
N ALA A 760 -24.26 -9.89 -13.11
CA ALA A 760 -23.98 -11.15 -13.78
C ALA A 760 -25.13 -11.60 -14.69
N CYS A 761 -26.38 -11.44 -14.24
CA CYS A 761 -27.57 -11.79 -15.03
C CYS A 761 -27.78 -10.86 -16.24
N GLU A 762 -27.36 -9.60 -16.16
CA GLU A 762 -27.49 -8.63 -17.26
C GLU A 762 -26.46 -8.85 -18.38
N LEU A 763 -25.39 -9.63 -18.14
CA LEU A 763 -24.36 -9.89 -19.17
C LEU A 763 -24.91 -10.65 -20.38
N ASP A 764 -25.84 -11.58 -20.19
CA ASP A 764 -26.47 -12.31 -21.30
C ASP A 764 -27.24 -11.35 -22.22
N ALA A 765 -28.03 -10.46 -21.64
CA ALA A 765 -28.81 -9.46 -22.38
C ALA A 765 -27.91 -8.45 -23.14
N GLN A 766 -26.68 -8.27 -22.69
CA GLN A 766 -25.67 -7.41 -23.34
C GLN A 766 -24.85 -8.15 -24.40
N GLY A 767 -25.10 -9.44 -24.64
CA GLY A 767 -24.28 -10.27 -25.53
C GLY A 767 -22.89 -10.59 -24.98
N LEU A 768 -22.67 -10.42 -23.67
CA LEU A 768 -21.41 -10.63 -22.96
C LEU A 768 -21.42 -11.91 -22.10
N GLY A 769 -22.48 -12.72 -22.20
CA GLY A 769 -22.81 -13.86 -21.33
C GLY A 769 -21.96 -15.14 -21.44
N GLY A 770 -20.85 -15.13 -22.17
CA GLY A 770 -20.05 -16.35 -22.37
C GLY A 770 -20.41 -17.11 -23.64
N GLU A 771 -19.61 -18.12 -23.93
CA GLU A 771 -19.91 -19.11 -24.98
C GLU A 771 -21.02 -20.04 -24.51
N LYS A 772 -21.84 -20.55 -25.43
CA LYS A 772 -22.85 -21.57 -25.14
C LYS A 772 -22.21 -22.85 -24.57
N GLU A 773 -22.86 -23.49 -23.61
CA GLU A 773 -22.39 -24.78 -23.09
C GLU A 773 -22.79 -25.90 -24.06
N GLU A 774 -21.83 -26.76 -24.40
CA GLU A 774 -22.06 -27.90 -25.28
C GLU A 774 -23.08 -28.87 -24.64
N GLY A 775 -24.08 -29.29 -25.42
CA GLY A 775 -25.14 -30.18 -24.93
C GLY A 775 -26.21 -29.54 -24.04
N LYS A 776 -26.17 -28.22 -23.80
CA LYS A 776 -27.21 -27.50 -23.04
C LYS A 776 -28.05 -26.59 -23.93
N THR A 777 -29.30 -26.37 -23.52
CA THR A 777 -30.18 -25.39 -24.19
C THR A 777 -29.65 -23.97 -24.02
N GLU A 778 -30.15 -23.01 -24.82
CA GLU A 778 -29.76 -21.61 -24.65
C GLU A 778 -30.14 -21.06 -23.28
N GLU A 779 -31.31 -21.44 -22.76
CA GLU A 779 -31.76 -21.00 -21.44
C GLU A 779 -30.85 -21.54 -20.32
N GLU A 780 -30.45 -22.81 -20.40
CA GLU A 780 -29.52 -23.42 -19.44
C GLU A 780 -28.09 -22.89 -19.55
N SER A 781 -27.75 -22.31 -20.71
CA SER A 781 -26.45 -21.70 -20.98
C SER A 781 -26.38 -20.23 -20.54
N THR A 782 -27.46 -19.62 -20.05
CA THR A 782 -27.43 -18.25 -19.55
C THR A 782 -26.50 -18.11 -18.33
N MET A 783 -25.81 -16.97 -18.21
CA MET A 783 -25.04 -16.59 -17.03
C MET A 783 -25.87 -16.70 -15.75
N ARG A 784 -27.15 -16.35 -15.81
CA ARG A 784 -28.11 -16.57 -14.71
C ARG A 784 -28.20 -18.04 -14.30
N ALA A 785 -28.43 -18.94 -15.27
CA ALA A 785 -28.57 -20.36 -15.00
C ALA A 785 -27.25 -20.96 -14.46
N ARG A 786 -26.11 -20.55 -15.03
CA ARG A 786 -24.77 -20.94 -14.54
C ARG A 786 -24.52 -20.48 -13.11
N LEU A 787 -24.81 -19.21 -12.79
CA LEU A 787 -24.66 -18.65 -11.45
C LEU A 787 -25.59 -19.37 -10.46
N GLY A 788 -26.85 -19.62 -10.83
CA GLY A 788 -27.79 -20.37 -10.02
C GLY A 788 -27.28 -21.77 -9.66
N ARG A 789 -26.78 -22.53 -10.65
CA ARG A 789 -26.16 -23.84 -10.41
C ARG A 789 -24.90 -23.74 -9.56
N ALA A 790 -24.04 -22.78 -9.81
CA ALA A 790 -22.82 -22.55 -9.04
C ALA A 790 -23.13 -22.27 -7.56
N LEU A 791 -24.08 -21.38 -7.27
CA LEU A 791 -24.48 -21.04 -5.90
C LEU A 791 -25.10 -22.24 -5.17
N VAL A 792 -25.94 -22.99 -5.87
CA VAL A 792 -26.52 -24.23 -5.34
C VAL A 792 -25.43 -25.27 -5.03
N GLY A 793 -24.52 -25.50 -5.98
CA GLY A 793 -23.41 -26.44 -5.84
C GLY A 793 -22.51 -26.07 -4.67
N LEU A 794 -22.12 -24.80 -4.56
CA LEU A 794 -21.34 -24.28 -3.44
C LEU A 794 -22.04 -24.44 -2.09
N HIS A 795 -23.36 -24.22 -2.05
CA HIS A 795 -24.14 -24.37 -0.82
C HIS A 795 -24.26 -25.83 -0.38
N ALA A 796 -24.39 -26.75 -1.34
CA ALA A 796 -24.40 -28.18 -1.09
C ALA A 796 -23.03 -28.68 -0.62
N GLU A 797 -21.96 -28.31 -1.31
CA GLU A 797 -20.58 -28.73 -1.01
C GLU A 797 -20.06 -28.19 0.32
N ASN A 798 -20.44 -26.96 0.69
CA ASN A 798 -20.09 -26.38 1.99
C ASN A 798 -21.04 -26.82 3.12
N LEU A 799 -22.02 -27.68 2.84
CA LEU A 799 -23.07 -28.09 3.78
C LEU A 799 -23.74 -26.89 4.46
N SER A 800 -23.90 -25.79 3.73
CA SER A 800 -24.38 -24.52 4.26
C SER A 800 -25.83 -24.61 4.75
N THR A 801 -26.17 -23.78 5.73
CA THR A 801 -27.51 -23.79 6.34
C THR A 801 -28.57 -23.41 5.31
N VAL A 802 -29.60 -24.25 5.15
CA VAL A 802 -30.64 -24.08 4.12
C VAL A 802 -31.84 -23.29 4.65
N TRP A 803 -32.34 -23.65 5.83
CA TRP A 803 -33.42 -22.92 6.49
C TRP A 803 -32.84 -21.91 7.46
N VAL A 804 -33.11 -20.63 7.23
CA VAL A 804 -32.56 -19.53 8.04
C VAL A 804 -33.71 -18.68 8.57
N ASP A 805 -33.66 -18.34 9.86
CA ASP A 805 -34.55 -17.36 10.48
C ASP A 805 -34.20 -15.97 9.96
N TRP A 806 -35.22 -15.19 9.63
CA TRP A 806 -35.04 -13.89 9.00
C TRP A 806 -34.26 -12.91 9.90
N MET A 807 -34.45 -12.96 11.21
CA MET A 807 -33.81 -12.05 12.17
C MET A 807 -32.35 -12.45 12.39
N TYR A 808 -32.11 -13.76 12.51
CA TYR A 808 -30.76 -14.32 12.50
C TYR A 808 -29.99 -13.91 11.24
N SER A 809 -30.61 -14.07 10.05
CA SER A 809 -29.99 -13.70 8.78
C SER A 809 -29.74 -12.20 8.65
N ALA A 810 -30.67 -11.36 9.12
CA ALA A 810 -30.54 -9.91 9.02
C ALA A 810 -29.36 -9.40 9.86
N TYR A 811 -29.11 -10.01 11.03
CA TYR A 811 -28.04 -9.60 11.92
C TYR A 811 -26.68 -10.19 11.54
N HIS A 812 -26.60 -11.49 11.26
CA HIS A 812 -25.31 -12.19 11.11
C HIS A 812 -24.79 -12.31 9.67
N HIS A 813 -25.65 -12.31 8.66
CA HIS A 813 -25.21 -12.62 7.29
C HIS A 813 -24.87 -11.36 6.49
N SER A 814 -23.63 -11.30 5.99
CA SER A 814 -23.21 -10.32 4.99
C SER A 814 -23.72 -10.64 3.58
N HIS A 815 -24.11 -11.90 3.33
CA HIS A 815 -24.72 -12.36 2.08
C HIS A 815 -26.22 -12.66 2.29
N PRO A 816 -27.09 -12.34 1.32
CA PRO A 816 -28.46 -12.84 1.34
C PRO A 816 -28.50 -14.37 1.31
N THR A 817 -29.59 -14.96 1.79
CA THR A 817 -29.77 -16.43 1.75
C THR A 817 -29.80 -16.93 0.31
N LEU A 818 -29.45 -18.20 0.10
CA LEU A 818 -29.50 -18.81 -1.24
C LEU A 818 -30.88 -18.63 -1.90
N THR A 819 -31.96 -18.86 -1.14
CA THR A 819 -33.32 -18.69 -1.65
C THR A 819 -33.66 -17.25 -2.03
N GLU A 820 -33.12 -16.27 -1.30
CA GLU A 820 -33.30 -14.85 -1.65
C GLU A 820 -32.57 -14.50 -2.94
N ARG A 821 -31.32 -14.99 -3.11
CA ARG A 821 -30.51 -14.74 -4.32
C ARG A 821 -31.13 -15.37 -5.55
N LEU A 822 -31.51 -16.66 -5.48
CA LEU A 822 -32.16 -17.37 -6.60
C LEU A 822 -33.45 -16.65 -7.04
N ARG A 823 -34.30 -16.25 -6.09
CA ARG A 823 -35.53 -15.49 -6.37
C ARG A 823 -35.23 -14.13 -6.99
N ALA A 824 -34.23 -13.40 -6.49
CA ALA A 824 -33.85 -12.10 -7.05
C ALA A 824 -33.40 -12.24 -8.52
N MET A 825 -32.60 -13.27 -8.83
CA MET A 825 -32.17 -13.56 -10.19
C MET A 825 -33.32 -13.91 -11.15
N GLU A 826 -34.35 -14.62 -10.69
CA GLU A 826 -35.58 -14.86 -11.46
C GLU A 826 -36.34 -13.56 -11.77
N VAL A 827 -36.42 -12.64 -10.80
CA VAL A 827 -37.07 -11.34 -10.99
C VAL A 827 -36.31 -10.48 -12.02
N PHE A 828 -34.97 -10.47 -11.98
CA PHE A 828 -34.15 -9.74 -12.96
C PHE A 828 -34.37 -10.26 -14.39
N ALA A 829 -34.49 -11.58 -14.56
CA ALA A 829 -34.80 -12.18 -15.87
C ALA A 829 -36.14 -11.68 -16.43
N ASN A 830 -37.17 -11.61 -15.59
CA ASN A 830 -38.51 -11.16 -16.00
C ASN A 830 -38.58 -9.65 -16.32
N GLN A 831 -37.70 -8.84 -15.74
CA GLN A 831 -37.64 -7.39 -16.01
C GLN A 831 -36.96 -7.05 -17.34
N ASN A 832 -35.99 -7.85 -17.78
CA ASN A 832 -35.30 -7.66 -19.07
C ASN A 832 -36.19 -7.96 -20.29
N GLY A 833 -37.37 -8.56 -20.09
CA GLY A 833 -38.39 -8.73 -21.14
C GLY A 833 -39.28 -7.50 -21.39
N ARG A 834 -39.11 -6.41 -20.64
CA ARG A 834 -39.80 -5.12 -20.90
C ARG A 834 -38.82 -4.12 -21.51
N PRO A 835 -39.12 -3.49 -22.65
CA PRO A 835 -38.27 -2.43 -23.19
C PRO A 835 -38.17 -1.31 -22.15
N LYS A 836 -36.92 -0.96 -21.79
CA LYS A 836 -36.64 0.22 -20.96
C LYS A 836 -36.97 1.46 -21.80
N THR A 837 -38.19 2.00 -21.66
CA THR A 837 -38.46 3.37 -22.08
C THR A 837 -37.62 4.30 -21.20
N LEU A 838 -36.77 5.09 -21.87
CA LEU A 838 -35.85 6.09 -21.31
C LEU A 838 -36.49 7.01 -20.26
#